data_AF-A0A7J8RBB9-F1
#
_entry.id   AF-A0A7J8RBB9-F1
#
_cell.length_a   1.000
_cell.length_b   1.000
_cell.length_c   1.000
_cell.angle_alpha   90.00
_cell.angle_beta   90.00
_cell.angle_gamma   90.00
#
_symmetry.space_group_name_H-M   'P 1'
#
loop_
_entity.id
_entity.type
_entity.pdbx_description
1 polymer ?
#
loop_
_entity_poly.entity_id
_entity_poly.type
_entity_poly.pdbx_seq_one_letter_code
_entity_poly.pdbx_strand_id
1 'polypeptide(L)'
;MPTVSSELLHLVDSAIMGRPESLEKLKNIVSEAESFRSREDVDCSPFLVVDSLIATMGGIESFEEDDENSPPSVMLNSRAAVVAGELIPWLPWEGDSDIVMSARTRMVRGLLVILRACTRNRAMCSMAGLLGVLLRSAENIFTQDVGSIKQIKWDGTPLCYCIQHLAGHSLSVIDLHGWFQVMTRTITTIWAPHLMLALEKAVCGKESRGPACTFEFFGECSGLLASGDSRWPFTNGYAFSTWIYIESFADSLNTATAAAAIAAAAAAESGKSSAMSAAAAASALAGEGTALMPRLFSFLSTDNQGIEAYFHAQFLVVESGNGKGKKASVHFTHPFKPQCWYFIGLEHVCRQGLIGKAENELRLYIDGSLYESRPFEFPRISKPLAFCCIGTSPPPTTASLQNSQPQCPLFAEMGPVYIFKEPIGPERMARMASRGGDMLPSFGNGAGLPWLATNDHVQRMAEESSLLDAEIGSCLYVLYHPCLLSGRFCPDASPSGAAGIARRPAEVIGQVHIATRMRAVEAIWALAYGGPMSLLPLAISNVHQDSLEPEKGSPPLSLATASLAAPIFRIISVAINHPGNNEEIYRRKGPEILSRILNYLLQTLSSLGAGKDDGARDEELVASVVSICLFQKHNYALKVQLFSTLLLDLKIWRLCSYGLQKKLLSSLADMVFTESSVMRDANAMQMLLDGCRRCYWTIREKDSPDSFSLNGDMRPMGEVNALVDELLVVIELLIGAAPPSMAADDVFCLLGFMVDCPQSNQVILCVLFSYCST
;
A
#
# COMPACT_ATOMS: atom_id res chain seq x y z
N MET A 1 -18.89 35.25 -8.67
CA MET A 1 -18.10 34.77 -9.82
C MET A 1 -17.81 35.95 -10.72
N PRO A 2 -16.56 36.41 -10.85
CA PRO A 2 -16.20 37.33 -11.91
C PRO A 2 -16.41 36.60 -13.25
N THR A 3 -16.99 37.28 -14.23
CA THR A 3 -17.18 36.76 -15.58
C THR A 3 -15.82 36.55 -16.23
N VAL A 4 -15.37 35.29 -16.33
CA VAL A 4 -14.19 34.92 -17.12
C VAL A 4 -14.44 35.33 -18.57
N SER A 5 -13.48 36.01 -19.22
CA SER A 5 -13.63 36.43 -20.61
C SER A 5 -13.77 35.20 -21.52
N SER A 6 -14.66 35.28 -22.52
CA SER A 6 -14.91 34.15 -23.44
C SER A 6 -13.67 33.74 -24.23
N GLU A 7 -12.74 34.67 -24.43
CA GLU A 7 -11.46 34.44 -25.11
C GLU A 7 -10.50 33.60 -24.26
N LEU A 8 -10.45 33.83 -22.94
CA LEU A 8 -9.62 33.05 -22.03
C LEU A 8 -10.12 31.61 -21.91
N LEU A 9 -11.43 31.41 -21.80
CA LEU A 9 -12.03 30.06 -21.78
C LEU A 9 -11.72 29.31 -23.07
N HIS A 10 -11.86 29.95 -24.23
CA HIS A 10 -11.51 29.32 -25.50
C HIS A 10 -10.01 28.99 -25.59
N LEU A 11 -9.13 29.84 -25.03
CA LEU A 11 -7.70 29.56 -24.99
C LEU A 11 -7.37 28.36 -24.08
N VAL A 12 -8.00 28.27 -22.91
CA VAL A 12 -7.89 27.13 -21.99
C VAL A 12 -8.40 25.85 -22.66
N ASP A 13 -9.59 25.88 -23.26
CA ASP A 13 -10.16 24.74 -23.98
C ASP A 13 -9.27 24.29 -25.14
N SER A 14 -8.70 25.24 -25.89
CA SER A 14 -7.77 24.95 -26.99
C SER A 14 -6.46 24.32 -26.50
N ALA A 15 -5.94 24.73 -25.35
CA ALA A 15 -4.79 24.10 -24.71
C ALA A 15 -5.12 22.68 -24.21
N ILE A 16 -6.31 22.49 -23.63
CA ILE A 16 -6.81 21.17 -23.21
C ILE A 16 -6.97 20.25 -24.42
N MET A 17 -7.41 20.75 -25.58
CA MET A 17 -7.44 20.00 -26.83
C MET A 17 -6.06 19.66 -27.41
N GLY A 18 -4.97 20.06 -26.74
CA GLY A 18 -3.60 19.68 -27.08
C GLY A 18 -2.93 20.60 -28.09
N ARG A 19 -3.41 21.84 -28.29
CA ARG A 19 -2.74 22.80 -29.17
C ARG A 19 -1.54 23.44 -28.46
N PRO A 20 -0.29 23.23 -28.94
CA PRO A 20 0.90 23.74 -28.26
C PRO A 20 0.98 25.27 -28.27
N GLU A 21 0.51 25.92 -29.34
CA GLU A 21 0.47 27.39 -29.45
C GLU A 21 -0.40 28.03 -28.36
N SER A 22 -1.52 27.39 -28.01
CA SER A 22 -2.42 27.86 -26.97
C SER A 22 -1.81 27.73 -25.59
N LEU A 23 -1.13 26.60 -25.33
CA LEU A 23 -0.41 26.39 -24.09
C LEU A 23 0.73 27.42 -23.91
N GLU A 24 1.49 27.69 -24.97
CA GLU A 24 2.59 28.65 -24.89
C GLU A 24 2.09 30.09 -24.65
N LYS A 25 0.97 30.46 -25.28
CA LYS A 25 0.28 31.72 -24.95
C LYS A 25 -0.16 31.77 -23.49
N LEU A 26 -0.69 30.68 -22.94
CA LEU A 26 -1.07 30.63 -21.52
C LEU A 26 0.14 30.79 -20.60
N LYS A 27 1.28 30.16 -20.90
CA LYS A 27 2.53 30.34 -20.14
C LYS A 27 2.97 31.80 -20.11
N ASN A 28 2.96 32.47 -21.27
CA ASN A 28 3.32 33.88 -21.35
C ASN A 28 2.36 34.76 -20.52
N ILE A 29 1.05 34.53 -20.63
CA ILE A 29 0.04 35.28 -19.87
C ILE A 29 0.25 35.13 -18.35
N VAL A 30 0.52 33.91 -17.87
CA VAL A 30 0.67 33.69 -16.42
C VAL A 30 2.03 34.18 -15.88
N SER A 31 3.06 34.24 -16.73
CA SER A 31 4.40 34.72 -16.36
C SER A 31 4.58 36.25 -16.49
N GLU A 32 3.92 36.91 -17.44
CA GLU A 32 4.05 38.36 -17.70
C GLU A 32 3.12 39.24 -16.84
N ALA A 33 2.29 38.65 -15.98
CA ALA A 33 1.36 39.39 -15.10
C ALA A 33 2.05 40.32 -14.08
N GLU A 34 3.39 40.28 -13.96
CA GLU A 34 4.17 41.25 -13.17
C GLU A 34 4.47 42.58 -13.90
N SER A 35 4.42 42.65 -15.23
CA SER A 35 4.79 43.87 -15.98
C SER A 35 3.63 44.83 -16.27
N PHE A 36 2.37 44.38 -16.17
CA PHE A 36 1.20 45.19 -16.54
C PHE A 36 0.58 45.93 -15.35
N ARG A 37 1.28 46.97 -14.88
CA ARG A 37 0.69 48.03 -14.01
C ARG A 37 -0.07 49.10 -14.80
N SER A 38 -0.70 48.77 -15.92
CA SER A 38 -1.60 49.66 -16.66
C SER A 38 -3.04 49.18 -16.56
N ARG A 39 -3.92 50.11 -16.19
CA ARG A 39 -5.24 49.95 -15.57
C ARG A 39 -6.36 49.44 -16.50
N GLU A 40 -6.05 48.77 -17.63
CA GLU A 40 -7.06 48.51 -18.67
C GLU A 40 -7.26 47.04 -19.10
N ASP A 41 -6.40 46.08 -18.72
CA ASP A 41 -6.63 44.64 -19.01
C ASP A 41 -6.77 43.82 -17.72
N VAL A 42 -7.95 43.90 -17.09
CA VAL A 42 -8.31 43.12 -15.87
C VAL A 42 -8.69 41.66 -16.23
N ASP A 43 -8.69 41.31 -17.51
CA ASP A 43 -9.36 40.10 -18.04
C ASP A 43 -8.52 38.81 -18.01
N CYS A 44 -7.24 38.86 -17.63
CA CYS A 44 -6.35 37.68 -17.65
C CYS A 44 -5.47 37.58 -16.38
N SER A 45 -6.09 37.48 -15.20
CA SER A 45 -5.36 37.17 -13.96
C SER A 45 -4.94 35.68 -13.92
N PRO A 46 -3.73 35.33 -13.44
CA PRO A 46 -3.32 33.93 -13.22
C PRO A 46 -4.33 33.14 -12.38
N PHE A 47 -5.02 33.79 -11.43
CA PHE A 47 -6.07 33.15 -10.63
C PHE A 47 -7.27 32.70 -11.48
N LEU A 48 -7.68 33.47 -12.49
CA LEU A 48 -8.79 33.08 -13.37
C LEU A 48 -8.44 31.86 -14.22
N VAL A 49 -7.18 31.74 -14.66
CA VAL A 49 -6.71 30.53 -15.38
C VAL A 49 -6.74 29.32 -14.44
N VAL A 50 -6.25 29.49 -13.21
CA VAL A 50 -6.25 28.43 -12.19
C VAL A 50 -7.68 27.98 -11.87
N ASP A 51 -8.58 28.92 -11.58
CA ASP A 51 -9.98 28.64 -11.24
C ASP A 51 -10.72 28.00 -12.42
N SER A 52 -10.43 28.44 -13.65
CA SER A 52 -11.01 27.83 -14.87
C SER A 52 -10.57 26.38 -15.02
N LEU A 53 -9.27 26.08 -14.88
CA LEU A 53 -8.76 24.72 -14.96
C LEU A 53 -9.31 23.83 -13.85
N ILE A 54 -9.38 24.34 -12.60
CA ILE A 54 -9.98 23.62 -11.48
C ILE A 54 -11.47 23.33 -11.75
N ALA A 55 -12.21 24.30 -12.28
CA ALA A 55 -13.61 24.09 -12.68
C ALA A 55 -13.75 23.05 -13.79
N THR A 56 -12.89 23.08 -14.82
CA THR A 56 -12.90 22.09 -15.91
C THR A 56 -12.55 20.68 -15.41
N MET A 57 -11.78 20.55 -14.33
CA MET A 57 -11.51 19.27 -13.70
C MET A 57 -12.69 18.73 -12.88
N GLY A 58 -13.70 19.54 -12.54
CA GLY A 58 -14.84 19.13 -11.71
C GLY A 58 -15.12 20.06 -10.51
N GLY A 59 -14.27 21.06 -10.29
CA GLY A 59 -14.42 22.00 -9.17
C GLY A 59 -13.96 21.42 -7.84
N ILE A 60 -13.78 22.31 -6.86
CA ILE A 60 -13.35 21.97 -5.50
C ILE A 60 -14.20 22.79 -4.53
N GLU A 61 -14.71 22.13 -3.49
CA GLU A 61 -15.55 22.79 -2.46
C GLU A 61 -14.69 23.50 -1.40
N SER A 62 -13.57 22.90 -0.99
CA SER A 62 -12.64 23.47 -0.02
C SER A 62 -11.17 23.08 -0.32
N PHE A 63 -10.23 23.93 0.09
CA PHE A 63 -8.79 23.64 0.03
C PHE A 63 -8.25 23.08 1.36
N GLU A 64 -9.13 22.79 2.33
CA GLU A 64 -8.74 22.24 3.62
C GLU A 64 -8.43 20.75 3.49
N GLU A 65 -7.37 20.30 4.17
CA GLU A 65 -6.83 18.95 4.00
C GLU A 65 -7.54 17.87 4.84
N ASP A 66 -8.44 18.27 5.76
CA ASP A 66 -8.98 17.41 6.83
C ASP A 66 -10.46 16.99 6.64
N ASP A 67 -11.10 17.34 5.53
CA ASP A 67 -12.50 16.95 5.32
C ASP A 67 -12.59 15.54 4.69
N GLU A 68 -12.13 14.52 5.43
CA GLU A 68 -12.29 13.09 5.06
C GLU A 68 -13.78 12.67 4.90
N ASN A 69 -14.72 13.55 5.26
CA ASN A 69 -16.15 13.29 5.28
C ASN A 69 -16.93 13.85 4.08
N SER A 70 -16.33 14.66 3.21
CA SER A 70 -17.00 15.14 1.99
C SER A 70 -17.19 14.00 1.00
N PRO A 71 -18.30 13.95 0.24
CA PRO A 71 -18.50 12.93 -0.77
C PRO A 71 -17.40 13.05 -1.84
N PRO A 72 -16.74 11.95 -2.23
CA PRO A 72 -15.69 11.95 -3.24
C PRO A 72 -16.19 12.50 -4.58
N SER A 73 -15.51 13.53 -5.11
CA SER A 73 -15.83 14.13 -6.41
C SER A 73 -15.07 13.45 -7.55
N VAL A 74 -15.79 13.06 -8.61
CA VAL A 74 -15.19 12.45 -9.81
C VAL A 74 -14.81 13.53 -10.81
N MET A 75 -13.56 13.49 -11.27
CA MET A 75 -13.02 14.46 -12.20
C MET A 75 -13.68 14.35 -13.59
N LEU A 76 -13.91 15.49 -14.22
CA LEU A 76 -14.55 15.58 -15.53
C LEU A 76 -13.55 15.54 -16.70
N ASN A 77 -12.33 16.08 -16.50
CA ASN A 77 -11.34 16.18 -17.58
C ASN A 77 -9.90 16.05 -17.05
N SER A 78 -9.25 14.92 -17.31
CA SER A 78 -7.85 14.68 -16.91
C SER A 78 -6.83 15.44 -17.74
N ARG A 79 -7.18 15.89 -18.94
CA ARG A 79 -6.29 16.69 -19.77
C ARG A 79 -6.14 18.11 -19.25
N ALA A 80 -7.17 18.65 -18.60
CA ALA A 80 -7.05 19.89 -17.82
C ALA A 80 -6.02 19.76 -16.69
N ALA A 81 -5.95 18.61 -16.03
CA ALA A 81 -4.93 18.34 -15.01
C ALA A 81 -3.50 18.31 -15.59
N VAL A 82 -3.33 17.77 -16.80
CA VAL A 82 -2.05 17.80 -17.52
C VAL A 82 -1.62 19.24 -17.85
N VAL A 83 -2.53 20.05 -18.40
CA VAL A 83 -2.26 21.47 -18.70
C VAL A 83 -1.92 22.23 -17.41
N ALA A 84 -2.67 22.01 -16.33
CA ALA A 84 -2.36 22.56 -15.01
C ALA A 84 -0.95 22.17 -14.55
N GLY A 85 -0.59 20.90 -14.70
CA GLY A 85 0.75 20.37 -14.43
C GLY A 85 1.85 21.13 -15.17
N GLU A 86 1.66 21.40 -16.47
CA GLU A 86 2.61 22.10 -17.33
C GLU A 86 2.73 23.60 -17.02
N LEU A 87 1.67 24.22 -16.47
CA LEU A 87 1.65 25.64 -16.11
C LEU A 87 2.24 25.92 -14.73
N ILE A 88 2.26 24.95 -13.80
CA ILE A 88 2.76 25.12 -12.42
C ILE A 88 4.09 25.90 -12.31
N PRO A 89 5.15 25.58 -13.09
CA PRO A 89 6.42 26.30 -13.00
C PRO A 89 6.34 27.79 -13.39
N TRP A 90 5.36 28.13 -14.22
CA TRP A 90 5.17 29.47 -14.81
C TRP A 90 4.22 30.35 -13.99
N LEU A 91 3.45 29.75 -13.06
CA LEU A 91 2.54 30.48 -12.18
C LEU A 91 3.31 31.27 -11.12
N PRO A 92 2.86 32.49 -10.76
CA PRO A 92 3.48 33.27 -9.70
C PRO A 92 3.24 32.64 -8.33
N TRP A 93 4.26 32.73 -7.47
CA TRP A 93 4.28 32.22 -6.09
C TRP A 93 4.37 33.33 -5.04
N GLU A 94 4.59 34.58 -5.46
CA GLU A 94 4.71 35.72 -4.54
C GLU A 94 3.39 35.96 -3.77
N GLY A 95 3.51 36.33 -2.50
CA GLY A 95 2.36 36.62 -1.64
C GLY A 95 1.76 35.42 -0.92
N ASP A 96 2.35 34.22 -1.04
CA ASP A 96 1.97 33.06 -0.25
C ASP A 96 2.11 33.33 1.26
N SER A 97 1.02 33.08 1.98
CA SER A 97 0.91 33.15 3.44
C SER A 97 -0.13 32.14 3.92
N ASP A 98 -0.22 31.93 5.23
CA ASP A 98 -1.21 31.02 5.83
C ASP A 98 -2.67 31.40 5.50
N ILE A 99 -2.91 32.65 5.10
CA ILE A 99 -4.25 33.21 4.81
C ILE A 99 -4.50 33.36 3.30
N VAL A 100 -3.44 33.60 2.51
CA VAL A 100 -3.55 33.92 1.08
C VAL A 100 -2.68 32.98 0.27
N MET A 101 -3.31 32.23 -0.62
CA MET A 101 -2.64 31.34 -1.56
C MET A 101 -2.33 32.05 -2.88
N SER A 102 -1.08 31.98 -3.32
CA SER A 102 -0.62 32.35 -4.66
C SER A 102 -1.30 31.50 -5.72
N ALA A 103 -1.21 31.92 -6.99
CA ALA A 103 -1.78 31.16 -8.10
C ALA A 103 -1.14 29.77 -8.21
N ARG A 104 0.18 29.69 -7.98
CA ARG A 104 0.91 28.41 -7.95
C ARG A 104 0.41 27.50 -6.82
N THR A 105 0.35 28.00 -5.58
CA THR A 105 -0.09 27.21 -4.42
C THR A 105 -1.53 26.77 -4.55
N ARG A 106 -2.42 27.66 -5.04
CA ARG A 106 -3.82 27.33 -5.33
C ARG A 106 -3.94 26.21 -6.36
N MET A 107 -3.15 26.26 -7.44
CA MET A 107 -3.17 25.20 -8.45
C MET A 107 -2.72 23.85 -7.88
N VAL A 108 -1.58 23.82 -7.18
CA VAL A 108 -1.01 22.57 -6.65
C VAL A 108 -1.92 21.96 -5.57
N ARG A 109 -2.42 22.77 -4.62
CA ARG A 109 -3.38 22.28 -3.62
C ARG A 109 -4.69 21.86 -4.27
N GLY A 110 -5.15 22.57 -5.30
CA GLY A 110 -6.33 22.19 -6.04
C GLY A 110 -6.21 20.80 -6.68
N LEU A 111 -5.09 20.57 -7.38
CA LEU A 111 -4.76 19.25 -7.91
C LEU A 111 -4.66 18.19 -6.81
N LEU A 112 -4.07 18.52 -5.66
CA LEU A 112 -3.93 17.60 -4.54
C LEU A 112 -5.29 17.14 -4.01
N VAL A 113 -6.22 18.07 -3.80
CA VAL A 113 -7.58 17.75 -3.34
C VAL A 113 -8.29 16.84 -4.36
N ILE A 114 -8.20 17.17 -5.65
CA ILE A 114 -8.81 16.35 -6.70
C ILE A 114 -8.20 14.95 -6.75
N LEU A 115 -6.88 14.81 -6.59
CA LEU A 115 -6.20 13.51 -6.59
C LEU A 115 -6.51 12.69 -5.33
N ARG A 116 -6.71 13.33 -4.19
CA ARG A 116 -7.12 12.67 -2.93
C ARG A 116 -8.57 12.20 -2.95
N ALA A 117 -9.44 12.90 -3.69
CA ALA A 117 -10.88 12.66 -3.69
C ALA A 117 -11.26 11.19 -3.99
N CYS A 118 -10.68 10.55 -5.01
CA CYS A 118 -10.92 9.12 -5.28
C CYS A 118 -9.85 8.49 -6.19
N THR A 119 -9.76 7.14 -6.19
CA THR A 119 -8.90 6.37 -7.11
C THR A 119 -9.19 6.67 -8.58
N ARG A 120 -10.46 6.86 -8.96
CA ARG A 120 -10.86 7.16 -10.35
C ARG A 120 -10.15 8.40 -10.89
N ASN A 121 -10.00 9.45 -10.08
CA ASN A 121 -9.26 10.64 -10.48
C ASN A 121 -7.79 10.33 -10.72
N ARG A 122 -7.18 9.51 -9.85
CA ARG A 122 -5.79 9.05 -10.00
C ARG A 122 -5.62 8.17 -11.23
N ALA A 123 -6.57 7.29 -11.53
CA ALA A 123 -6.57 6.45 -12.72
C ALA A 123 -6.63 7.30 -14.01
N MET A 124 -7.57 8.26 -14.08
CA MET A 124 -7.70 9.15 -15.24
C MET A 124 -6.46 10.03 -15.45
N CYS A 125 -5.86 10.54 -14.36
CA CYS A 125 -4.63 11.32 -14.42
C CYS A 125 -3.41 10.47 -14.80
N SER A 126 -3.33 9.23 -14.32
CA SER A 126 -2.26 8.29 -14.65
C SER A 126 -2.30 7.92 -16.13
N MET A 127 -3.49 7.62 -16.66
CA MET A 127 -3.70 7.38 -18.09
C MET A 127 -3.36 8.60 -18.95
N ALA A 128 -3.57 9.82 -18.44
CA ALA A 128 -3.23 11.06 -19.13
C ALA A 128 -1.73 11.43 -19.06
N GLY A 129 -0.92 10.69 -18.30
CA GLY A 129 0.52 10.93 -18.15
C GLY A 129 0.87 12.09 -17.21
N LEU A 130 0.00 12.40 -16.24
CA LEU A 130 0.20 13.54 -15.32
C LEU A 130 1.47 13.39 -14.46
N LEU A 131 1.84 12.18 -14.05
CA LEU A 131 3.00 11.96 -13.17
C LEU A 131 4.31 12.48 -13.79
N GLY A 132 4.62 12.10 -15.03
CA GLY A 132 5.79 12.60 -15.76
C GLY A 132 5.76 14.12 -16.02
N VAL A 133 4.58 14.74 -16.08
CA VAL A 133 4.43 16.20 -16.15
C VAL A 133 4.80 16.83 -14.82
N LEU A 134 4.25 16.34 -13.71
CA LEU A 134 4.54 16.86 -12.37
C LEU A 134 6.00 16.67 -11.97
N LEU A 135 6.64 15.56 -12.36
CA LEU A 135 8.07 15.34 -12.15
C LEU A 135 8.92 16.39 -12.87
N ARG A 136 8.61 16.71 -14.14
CA ARG A 136 9.28 17.79 -14.88
C ARG A 136 9.03 19.16 -14.26
N SER A 137 7.82 19.41 -13.77
CA SER A 137 7.47 20.66 -13.09
C SER A 137 8.20 20.80 -11.75
N ALA A 138 8.29 19.72 -10.98
CA ALA A 138 9.07 19.66 -9.74
C ALA A 138 10.56 19.90 -10.01
N GLU A 139 11.12 19.29 -11.04
CA GLU A 139 12.50 19.54 -11.46
C GLU A 139 12.74 21.03 -11.74
N ASN A 140 11.92 21.62 -12.61
CA ASN A 140 12.04 23.03 -13.00
C ASN A 140 11.96 23.98 -11.81
N ILE A 141 11.17 23.67 -10.77
CA ILE A 141 11.02 24.52 -9.59
C ILE A 141 12.17 24.26 -8.61
N PHE A 142 12.46 23.01 -8.30
CA PHE A 142 13.39 22.64 -7.24
C PHE A 142 14.87 22.85 -7.62
N THR A 143 15.20 22.94 -8.91
CA THR A 143 16.57 23.24 -9.37
C THR A 143 16.88 24.73 -9.46
N GLN A 144 15.87 25.62 -9.40
CA GLN A 144 16.08 27.08 -9.50
C GLN A 144 16.94 27.65 -8.36
N ASP A 145 17.03 26.94 -7.22
CA ASP A 145 17.78 27.33 -6.03
C ASP A 145 19.27 26.91 -6.05
N VAL A 146 19.74 26.21 -7.09
CA VAL A 146 21.14 25.75 -7.14
C VAL A 146 22.08 26.93 -7.46
N GLY A 147 22.59 27.59 -6.41
CA GLY A 147 23.63 28.62 -6.49
C GLY A 147 23.17 30.08 -6.35
N SER A 148 21.89 30.35 -6.09
CA SER A 148 21.36 31.68 -5.80
C SER A 148 21.31 31.95 -4.28
N ILE A 149 21.76 33.13 -3.83
CA ILE A 149 21.70 33.55 -2.42
C ILE A 149 20.25 33.81 -1.96
N LYS A 150 19.31 33.99 -2.91
CA LYS A 150 17.88 34.09 -2.62
C LYS A 150 17.27 32.69 -2.68
N GLN A 151 17.11 32.05 -1.51
CA GLN A 151 16.27 30.86 -1.38
C GLN A 151 14.83 31.22 -1.80
N ILE A 152 14.28 30.53 -2.78
CA ILE A 152 12.86 30.59 -3.11
C ILE A 152 12.10 30.07 -1.88
N LYS A 153 11.27 30.93 -1.30
CA LYS A 153 10.45 30.66 -0.09
C LYS A 153 9.10 30.02 -0.43
N TRP A 154 9.04 29.18 -1.46
CA TRP A 154 7.79 28.50 -1.84
C TRP A 154 7.74 27.09 -1.26
N ASP A 155 6.62 26.72 -0.65
CA ASP A 155 6.40 25.39 -0.13
C ASP A 155 5.93 24.43 -1.24
N GLY A 156 6.86 23.63 -1.76
CA GLY A 156 6.61 22.57 -2.72
C GLY A 156 6.08 21.26 -2.13
N THR A 157 5.84 21.16 -0.82
CA THR A 157 5.34 19.93 -0.18
C THR A 157 4.04 19.41 -0.80
N PRO A 158 3.03 20.25 -1.12
CA PRO A 158 1.82 19.79 -1.80
C PRO A 158 2.10 19.16 -3.17
N LEU A 159 3.13 19.62 -3.90
CA LEU A 159 3.51 19.05 -5.19
C LEU A 159 4.11 17.64 -5.02
N CYS A 160 4.95 17.46 -3.98
CA CYS A 160 5.45 16.13 -3.61
C CYS A 160 4.30 15.18 -3.25
N TYR A 161 3.25 15.66 -2.58
CA TYR A 161 2.05 14.85 -2.30
C TYR A 161 1.27 14.48 -3.56
N CYS A 162 1.10 15.39 -4.52
CA CYS A 162 0.48 15.05 -5.81
C CYS A 162 1.24 13.91 -6.51
N ILE A 163 2.57 14.02 -6.56
CA ILE A 163 3.46 13.00 -7.14
C ILE A 163 3.34 11.67 -6.37
N GLN A 164 3.34 11.72 -5.03
CA GLN A 164 3.15 10.56 -4.15
C GLN A 164 1.82 9.84 -4.43
N HIS A 165 0.69 10.57 -4.47
CA HIS A 165 -0.63 9.96 -4.66
C HIS A 165 -0.77 9.32 -6.04
N LEU A 166 -0.26 9.96 -7.10
CA LEU A 166 -0.27 9.39 -8.44
C LEU A 166 0.58 8.12 -8.53
N ALA A 167 1.82 8.15 -8.03
CA ALA A 167 2.69 7.00 -8.09
C ALA A 167 2.30 5.87 -7.12
N GLY A 168 1.60 6.19 -6.04
CA GLY A 168 0.98 5.20 -5.16
C GLY A 168 -0.16 4.46 -5.85
N HIS A 169 -0.88 5.11 -6.78
CA HIS A 169 -1.88 4.48 -7.63
C HIS A 169 -1.23 3.68 -8.76
N SER A 170 -0.41 4.32 -9.60
CA SER A 170 0.27 3.69 -10.73
C SER A 170 1.60 4.38 -11.05
N LEU A 171 2.69 3.62 -11.09
CA LEU A 171 4.03 4.10 -11.41
C LEU A 171 4.59 3.31 -12.59
N SER A 172 4.76 3.97 -13.74
CA SER A 172 5.39 3.34 -14.90
C SER A 172 6.92 3.30 -14.77
N VAL A 173 7.58 2.42 -15.53
CA VAL A 173 9.06 2.37 -15.59
C VAL A 173 9.64 3.68 -16.12
N ILE A 174 8.96 4.32 -17.06
CA ILE A 174 9.40 5.59 -17.66
C ILE A 174 9.33 6.71 -16.60
N ASP A 175 8.23 6.77 -15.84
CA ASP A 175 8.07 7.77 -14.78
C ASP A 175 9.05 7.51 -13.63
N LEU A 176 9.29 6.25 -13.24
CA LEU A 176 10.29 5.91 -12.23
C LEU A 176 11.71 6.33 -12.67
N HIS A 177 12.07 6.08 -13.93
CA HIS A 177 13.34 6.54 -14.48
C HIS A 177 13.44 8.07 -14.47
N GLY A 178 12.38 8.76 -14.89
CA GLY A 178 12.27 10.21 -14.80
C GLY A 178 12.44 10.71 -13.36
N TRP A 179 11.82 10.04 -12.39
CA TRP A 179 11.96 10.36 -10.97
C TRP A 179 13.40 10.28 -10.50
N PHE A 180 14.14 9.23 -10.87
CA PHE A 180 15.57 9.12 -10.53
C PHE A 180 16.43 10.23 -11.16
N GLN A 181 16.10 10.66 -12.39
CA GLN A 181 16.76 11.80 -13.02
C GLN A 181 16.51 13.10 -12.24
N VAL A 182 15.25 13.37 -11.86
CA VAL A 182 14.89 14.54 -11.04
C VAL A 182 15.65 14.51 -9.72
N MET A 183 15.63 13.38 -9.01
CA MET A 183 16.33 13.22 -7.75
C MET A 183 17.83 13.48 -7.85
N THR A 184 18.48 12.99 -8.91
CA THR A 184 19.90 13.22 -9.14
C THR A 184 20.21 14.71 -9.34
N ARG A 185 19.32 15.43 -10.04
CA ARG A 185 19.46 16.89 -10.28
C ARG A 185 19.15 17.71 -9.04
N THR A 186 18.27 17.24 -8.17
CA THR A 186 17.89 17.92 -6.92
C THR A 186 18.65 17.44 -5.69
N ILE A 187 19.66 16.56 -5.84
CA ILE A 187 20.28 15.84 -4.72
C ILE A 187 20.83 16.77 -3.63
N THR A 188 21.33 17.96 -4.00
CA THR A 188 21.89 18.95 -3.07
C THR A 188 20.85 19.94 -2.51
N THR A 189 19.57 19.79 -2.86
CA THR A 189 18.51 20.70 -2.43
C THR A 189 17.72 20.10 -1.25
N ILE A 190 16.95 20.93 -0.56
CA ILE A 190 16.06 20.49 0.53
C ILE A 190 14.94 19.57 0.05
N TRP A 191 14.69 19.51 -1.26
CA TRP A 191 13.60 18.75 -1.86
C TRP A 191 13.94 17.28 -2.12
N ALA A 192 15.22 16.90 -2.20
CA ALA A 192 15.60 15.51 -2.42
C ALA A 192 15.05 14.55 -1.34
N PRO A 193 15.15 14.84 -0.02
CA PRO A 193 14.52 14.02 1.01
C PRO A 193 12.99 13.94 0.86
N HIS A 194 12.33 15.04 0.49
CA HIS A 194 10.86 15.07 0.30
C HIS A 194 10.42 14.21 -0.88
N LEU A 195 11.16 14.26 -2.00
CA LEU A 195 10.91 13.42 -3.17
C LEU A 195 11.18 11.94 -2.89
N MET A 196 12.23 11.62 -2.13
CA MET A 196 12.52 10.24 -1.74
C MET A 196 11.45 9.71 -0.77
N LEU A 197 11.01 10.53 0.19
CA LEU A 197 9.92 10.18 1.09
C LEU A 197 8.61 9.96 0.31
N ALA A 198 8.30 10.80 -0.67
CA ALA A 198 7.14 10.60 -1.55
C ALA A 198 7.21 9.25 -2.30
N LEU A 199 8.39 8.87 -2.81
CA LEU A 199 8.59 7.56 -3.44
C LEU A 199 8.42 6.43 -2.43
N GLU A 200 8.99 6.56 -1.23
CA GLU A 200 8.83 5.59 -0.15
C GLU A 200 7.36 5.39 0.21
N LYS A 201 6.61 6.49 0.40
CA LYS A 201 5.17 6.44 0.70
C LYS A 201 4.35 5.85 -0.45
N ALA A 202 4.73 6.10 -1.70
CA ALA A 202 4.10 5.48 -2.86
C ALA A 202 4.32 3.95 -2.89
N VAL A 203 5.55 3.50 -2.66
CA VAL A 203 5.89 2.07 -2.60
C VAL A 203 5.20 1.37 -1.42
N CYS A 204 5.25 1.98 -0.24
CA CYS A 204 4.71 1.43 1.01
C CYS A 204 3.20 1.67 1.18
N GLY A 205 2.55 2.35 0.23
CA GLY A 205 1.16 2.76 0.29
C GLY A 205 0.18 1.60 0.47
N LYS A 206 -1.02 1.89 0.99
CA LYS A 206 -2.08 0.88 1.09
C LYS A 206 -2.65 0.50 -0.28
N GLU A 207 -2.73 1.47 -1.19
CA GLU A 207 -3.27 1.32 -2.53
C GLU A 207 -2.38 0.44 -3.44
N SER A 208 -1.06 0.52 -3.26
CA SER A 208 -0.07 -0.24 -4.06
C SER A 208 -0.11 -1.75 -3.84
N ARG A 209 -0.84 -2.23 -2.82
CA ARG A 209 -1.04 -3.66 -2.52
C ARG A 209 -2.20 -4.30 -3.28
N GLY A 210 -3.04 -3.49 -3.93
CA GLY A 210 -4.22 -3.98 -4.64
C GLY A 210 -3.89 -4.76 -5.92
N PRO A 211 -4.93 -5.33 -6.57
CA PRO A 211 -4.79 -5.95 -7.89
C PRO A 211 -4.32 -4.95 -8.95
N ALA A 212 -3.59 -5.37 -9.98
CA ALA A 212 -3.12 -4.53 -11.08
C ALA A 212 -4.26 -4.10 -12.03
N CYS A 213 -5.36 -4.85 -12.05
CA CYS A 213 -6.53 -4.58 -12.88
C CYS A 213 -7.82 -4.73 -12.07
N THR A 214 -8.68 -3.72 -12.08
CA THR A 214 -9.89 -3.65 -11.24
C THR A 214 -11.09 -3.07 -12.02
N PHE A 215 -12.30 -3.46 -11.62
CA PHE A 215 -13.54 -2.82 -12.01
C PHE A 215 -13.74 -1.56 -11.16
N GLU A 216 -13.98 -0.41 -11.79
CA GLU A 216 -14.28 0.84 -11.11
C GLU A 216 -15.79 1.11 -11.11
N PHE A 217 -16.38 1.08 -9.91
CA PHE A 217 -17.76 1.48 -9.66
C PHE A 217 -17.75 2.88 -9.03
N PHE A 218 -18.43 3.84 -9.65
CA PHE A 218 -18.34 5.27 -9.27
C PHE A 218 -19.65 5.85 -8.71
N GLY A 219 -20.51 5.01 -8.10
CA GLY A 219 -21.67 5.54 -7.35
C GLY A 219 -22.80 6.14 -8.20
N GLU A 220 -22.73 6.12 -9.53
CA GLU A 220 -23.83 6.50 -10.42
C GLU A 220 -24.19 5.33 -11.36
N CYS A 221 -25.25 4.59 -11.05
CA CYS A 221 -25.80 3.52 -11.90
C CYS A 221 -24.75 2.53 -12.44
N SER A 222 -23.66 2.27 -11.70
CA SER A 222 -22.54 1.42 -12.15
C SER A 222 -22.68 0.02 -11.56
N GLY A 223 -22.54 -1.02 -12.39
CA GLY A 223 -22.68 -2.39 -11.94
C GLY A 223 -22.42 -3.42 -13.02
N LEU A 224 -22.28 -4.69 -12.64
CA LEU A 224 -22.28 -5.81 -13.59
C LEU A 224 -23.56 -6.62 -13.42
N LEU A 225 -24.28 -6.82 -14.53
CA LEU A 225 -25.46 -7.67 -14.59
C LEU A 225 -25.11 -8.99 -15.28
N ALA A 226 -24.96 -10.03 -14.47
CA ALA A 226 -24.85 -11.37 -14.97
C ALA A 226 -26.20 -11.91 -15.44
N SER A 227 -26.14 -12.86 -16.38
CA SER A 227 -27.31 -13.54 -16.89
C SER A 227 -28.00 -14.37 -15.80
N GLY A 228 -29.32 -14.27 -15.75
CA GLY A 228 -30.15 -15.16 -14.94
C GLY A 228 -29.99 -16.63 -15.34
N ASP A 229 -30.37 -17.53 -14.44
CA ASP A 229 -30.38 -18.97 -14.65
C ASP A 229 -31.80 -19.52 -14.51
N SER A 230 -32.13 -20.48 -15.37
CA SER A 230 -33.39 -21.24 -15.37
C SER A 230 -33.74 -21.88 -14.03
N ARG A 231 -32.77 -22.03 -13.12
CA ARG A 231 -32.94 -22.56 -11.77
C ARG A 231 -32.14 -21.74 -10.75
N TRP A 232 -32.51 -21.84 -9.49
CA TRP A 232 -31.71 -21.28 -8.39
C TRP A 232 -30.43 -22.09 -8.19
N PRO A 233 -29.23 -21.49 -8.30
CA PRO A 233 -27.98 -22.24 -8.27
C PRO A 233 -27.45 -22.54 -6.86
N PHE A 234 -27.94 -21.86 -5.82
CA PHE A 234 -27.38 -21.89 -4.46
C PHE A 234 -28.16 -22.81 -3.51
N THR A 235 -28.46 -24.03 -3.94
CA THR A 235 -29.28 -24.97 -3.14
C THR A 235 -28.53 -25.60 -1.97
N ASN A 236 -27.20 -25.69 -2.06
CA ASN A 236 -26.33 -26.34 -1.07
C ASN A 236 -25.44 -25.34 -0.32
N GLY A 237 -25.86 -24.08 -0.26
CA GLY A 237 -25.01 -22.97 0.18
C GLY A 237 -24.44 -22.18 -1.01
N TYR A 238 -23.58 -21.23 -0.70
CA TYR A 238 -22.86 -20.44 -1.70
C TYR A 238 -21.59 -19.87 -1.08
N ALA A 239 -20.66 -19.43 -1.93
CA ALA A 239 -19.61 -18.54 -1.52
C ALA A 239 -19.45 -17.40 -2.53
N PHE A 240 -18.98 -16.26 -2.05
CA PHE A 240 -18.64 -15.09 -2.83
C PHE A 240 -17.27 -14.61 -2.36
N SER A 241 -16.37 -14.28 -3.27
CA SER A 241 -15.11 -13.65 -2.91
C SER A 241 -14.62 -12.66 -3.94
N THR A 242 -13.99 -11.59 -3.46
CA THR A 242 -13.42 -10.52 -4.29
C THR A 242 -12.43 -9.70 -3.49
N TRP A 243 -11.48 -9.08 -4.20
CA TRP A 243 -10.77 -7.92 -3.69
C TRP A 243 -11.66 -6.68 -3.81
N ILE A 244 -11.62 -5.79 -2.83
CA ILE A 244 -12.39 -4.54 -2.84
C ILE A 244 -11.61 -3.40 -2.17
N TYR A 245 -11.74 -2.20 -2.73
CA TYR A 245 -11.26 -0.94 -2.17
C TYR A 245 -12.42 0.05 -2.16
N ILE A 246 -12.94 0.36 -0.99
CA ILE A 246 -14.12 1.20 -0.85
C ILE A 246 -13.67 2.65 -0.75
N GLU A 247 -14.15 3.52 -1.65
CA GLU A 247 -13.81 4.95 -1.62
C GLU A 247 -14.54 5.65 -0.49
N SER A 248 -15.85 5.45 -0.45
CA SER A 248 -16.73 6.06 0.52
C SER A 248 -17.95 5.18 0.73
N PHE A 249 -18.48 5.23 1.95
CA PHE A 249 -19.76 4.59 2.28
C PHE A 249 -20.96 5.52 2.09
N ALA A 250 -20.73 6.76 1.63
CA ALA A 250 -21.71 7.81 1.32
C ALA A 250 -23.07 7.69 2.02
N ASP A 251 -23.08 8.05 3.31
CA ASP A 251 -24.13 8.81 4.02
C ASP A 251 -23.59 9.22 5.42
N SER A 252 -22.40 9.83 5.45
CA SER A 252 -21.49 9.77 6.62
C SER A 252 -21.91 10.61 7.83
N LEU A 253 -22.80 11.61 7.74
CA LEU A 253 -23.06 12.49 8.89
C LEU A 253 -24.41 12.26 9.59
N ASN A 254 -25.50 12.14 8.83
CA ASN A 254 -26.83 11.96 9.43
C ASN A 254 -27.10 10.51 9.84
N THR A 255 -26.59 9.55 9.07
CA THR A 255 -26.88 8.12 9.28
C THR A 255 -25.99 7.51 10.36
N ALA A 256 -24.74 7.94 10.51
CA ALA A 256 -23.87 7.50 11.61
C ALA A 256 -24.34 8.07 12.97
N THR A 257 -24.74 9.34 13.02
CA THR A 257 -25.28 9.99 14.22
C THR A 257 -26.67 9.45 14.57
N ALA A 258 -27.52 9.20 13.57
CA ALA A 258 -28.80 8.51 13.77
C ALA A 258 -28.60 7.05 14.20
N ALA A 259 -27.66 6.30 13.62
CA ALA A 259 -27.35 4.93 14.03
C ALA A 259 -26.80 4.88 15.46
N ALA A 260 -25.94 5.84 15.85
CA ALA A 260 -25.43 5.97 17.21
C ALA A 260 -26.52 6.40 18.21
N ALA A 261 -27.41 7.33 17.84
CA ALA A 261 -28.52 7.79 18.68
C ALA A 261 -29.62 6.72 18.82
N ILE A 262 -29.93 5.98 17.75
CA ILE A 262 -30.84 4.83 17.77
C ILE A 262 -30.21 3.68 18.56
N ALA A 263 -28.89 3.49 18.47
CA ALA A 263 -28.19 2.52 19.31
C ALA A 263 -28.22 2.87 20.79
N ALA A 264 -28.09 4.16 21.13
CA ALA A 264 -28.23 4.67 22.49
C ALA A 264 -29.67 4.57 23.01
N ALA A 265 -30.68 4.85 22.18
CA ALA A 265 -32.10 4.76 22.54
C ALA A 265 -32.55 3.29 22.72
N ALA A 266 -32.11 2.38 21.86
CA ALA A 266 -32.41 0.95 21.97
C ALA A 266 -31.71 0.28 23.17
N ALA A 267 -30.56 0.81 23.59
CA ALA A 267 -29.89 0.42 24.83
C ALA A 267 -30.63 0.90 26.10
N ALA A 268 -31.43 1.97 26.00
CA ALA A 268 -32.17 2.54 27.12
C ALA A 268 -33.53 1.83 27.38
N GLU A 269 -34.20 1.31 26.35
CA GLU A 269 -35.50 0.62 26.50
C GLU A 269 -35.38 -0.87 26.86
N SER A 270 -34.27 -1.51 26.51
CA SER A 270 -34.03 -2.93 26.82
C SER A 270 -32.89 -3.03 27.83
N GLY A 271 -33.25 -3.20 29.11
CA GLY A 271 -32.35 -3.28 30.26
C GLY A 271 -31.37 -4.47 30.28
N LYS A 272 -30.97 -4.98 29.11
CA LYS A 272 -29.85 -5.86 28.76
C LYS A 272 -29.87 -6.04 27.24
N SER A 273 -29.31 -5.12 26.47
CA SER A 273 -29.20 -5.30 25.01
C SER A 273 -27.83 -4.88 24.47
N SER A 274 -27.23 -5.77 23.67
CA SER A 274 -25.93 -5.59 23.03
C SER A 274 -26.01 -4.59 21.87
N ALA A 275 -24.88 -4.00 21.44
CA ALA A 275 -24.80 -3.11 20.26
C ALA A 275 -25.45 -3.70 18.97
N MET A 276 -25.60 -5.03 18.92
CA MET A 276 -26.23 -5.81 17.85
C MET A 276 -27.75 -5.66 17.74
N SER A 277 -28.49 -5.54 18.86
CA SER A 277 -29.96 -5.31 18.83
C SER A 277 -30.30 -3.90 18.36
N ALA A 278 -29.40 -2.96 18.65
CA ALA A 278 -29.44 -1.58 18.19
C ALA A 278 -29.26 -1.45 16.66
N ALA A 279 -28.24 -2.10 16.09
CA ALA A 279 -27.98 -2.07 14.64
C ALA A 279 -29.08 -2.77 13.81
N ALA A 280 -29.64 -3.88 14.33
CA ALA A 280 -30.76 -4.58 13.71
C ALA A 280 -32.06 -3.75 13.72
N ALA A 281 -32.35 -3.04 14.82
CA ALA A 281 -33.51 -2.14 14.90
C ALA A 281 -33.35 -0.92 13.98
N ALA A 282 -32.15 -0.33 13.91
CA ALA A 282 -31.86 0.78 12.99
C ALA A 282 -32.05 0.38 11.52
N SER A 283 -31.69 -0.85 11.15
CA SER A 283 -31.85 -1.37 9.79
C SER A 283 -33.31 -1.68 9.43
N ALA A 284 -34.12 -2.12 10.39
CA ALA A 284 -35.55 -2.31 10.21
C ALA A 284 -36.31 -0.98 10.02
N LEU A 285 -35.87 0.09 10.71
CA LEU A 285 -36.41 1.45 10.59
C LEU A 285 -35.89 2.19 9.34
N ALA A 286 -34.65 1.96 8.92
CA ALA A 286 -34.07 2.56 7.71
C ALA A 286 -34.68 2.01 6.39
N GLY A 287 -35.45 0.92 6.46
CA GLY A 287 -36.19 0.37 5.31
C GLY A 287 -37.29 1.30 4.77
N GLU A 288 -37.67 2.37 5.48
CA GLU A 288 -38.75 3.28 5.09
C GLU A 288 -38.29 4.71 4.69
N GLY A 289 -36.98 5.02 4.70
CA GLY A 289 -36.52 6.36 4.30
C GLY A 289 -35.04 6.45 3.91
N THR A 290 -34.79 6.77 2.63
CA THR A 290 -33.64 7.55 2.10
C THR A 290 -32.19 7.19 2.48
N ALA A 291 -31.87 6.00 2.99
CA ALA A 291 -30.47 5.57 3.16
C ALA A 291 -29.97 4.83 1.90
N LEU A 292 -29.00 5.41 1.19
CA LEU A 292 -28.27 4.71 0.11
C LEU A 292 -27.43 3.59 0.74
N MET A 293 -27.77 2.33 0.46
CA MET A 293 -27.10 1.15 1.02
C MET A 293 -26.25 0.46 -0.06
N PRO A 294 -24.98 0.84 -0.26
CA PRO A 294 -24.20 0.38 -1.41
C PRO A 294 -24.08 -1.14 -1.43
N ARG A 295 -24.52 -1.74 -2.53
CA ARG A 295 -24.68 -3.19 -2.69
C ARG A 295 -23.39 -3.81 -3.22
N LEU A 296 -22.86 -4.81 -2.51
CA LEU A 296 -21.75 -5.64 -2.97
C LEU A 296 -22.25 -6.60 -4.06
N PHE A 297 -23.35 -7.30 -3.79
CA PHE A 297 -24.07 -8.11 -4.77
C PHE A 297 -25.56 -8.24 -4.42
N SER A 298 -26.37 -8.52 -5.44
CA SER A 298 -27.79 -8.87 -5.31
C SER A 298 -28.11 -10.07 -6.21
N PHE A 299 -28.48 -11.19 -5.60
CA PHE A 299 -28.91 -12.41 -6.28
C PHE A 299 -30.40 -12.63 -6.04
N LEU A 300 -31.24 -12.24 -6.99
CA LEU A 300 -32.69 -12.20 -6.81
C LEU A 300 -33.42 -12.97 -7.92
N SER A 301 -34.54 -13.56 -7.56
CA SER A 301 -35.58 -14.03 -8.50
C SER A 301 -36.46 -12.86 -8.95
N THR A 302 -37.36 -13.10 -9.91
CA THR A 302 -38.34 -12.09 -10.39
C THR A 302 -39.27 -11.58 -9.30
N ASP A 303 -39.48 -12.37 -8.25
CA ASP A 303 -40.40 -12.08 -7.17
C ASP A 303 -39.66 -11.48 -5.96
N ASN A 304 -38.45 -10.92 -6.17
CA ASN A 304 -37.53 -10.40 -5.13
C ASN A 304 -37.23 -11.39 -4.00
N GLN A 305 -37.30 -12.70 -4.27
CA GLN A 305 -36.78 -13.73 -3.36
C GLN A 305 -35.31 -13.96 -3.67
N GLY A 306 -34.44 -13.95 -2.67
CA GLY A 306 -33.02 -13.97 -2.93
C GLY A 306 -32.16 -13.57 -1.75
N ILE A 307 -30.93 -13.19 -2.07
CA ILE A 307 -29.88 -12.77 -1.14
C ILE A 307 -29.29 -11.47 -1.63
N GLU A 308 -29.06 -10.53 -0.73
CA GLU A 308 -28.30 -9.31 -0.99
C GLU A 308 -27.21 -9.14 0.06
N ALA A 309 -26.06 -8.62 -0.35
CA ALA A 309 -25.01 -8.16 0.55
C ALA A 309 -24.75 -6.67 0.29
N TYR A 310 -24.72 -5.86 1.34
CA TYR A 310 -24.53 -4.42 1.24
C TYR A 310 -23.85 -3.84 2.46
N PHE A 311 -23.28 -2.64 2.31
CA PHE A 311 -22.78 -1.89 3.43
C PHE A 311 -23.86 -0.99 4.02
N HIS A 312 -23.96 -1.01 5.34
CA HIS A 312 -24.70 -0.05 6.13
C HIS A 312 -23.71 0.71 7.00
N ALA A 313 -23.46 1.98 6.67
CA ALA A 313 -22.25 2.69 7.10
C ALA A 313 -21.01 1.85 6.78
N GLN A 314 -20.13 1.60 7.76
CA GLN A 314 -18.89 0.83 7.59
C GLN A 314 -19.03 -0.69 7.81
N PHE A 315 -20.25 -1.21 7.99
CA PHE A 315 -20.48 -2.62 8.33
C PHE A 315 -21.18 -3.37 7.19
N LEU A 316 -20.76 -4.61 6.97
CA LEU A 316 -21.36 -5.48 5.97
C LEU A 316 -22.61 -6.18 6.52
N VAL A 317 -23.69 -6.11 5.76
CA VAL A 317 -24.99 -6.70 6.07
C VAL A 317 -25.36 -7.67 4.96
N VAL A 318 -25.82 -8.86 5.35
CA VAL A 318 -26.39 -9.85 4.41
C VAL A 318 -27.85 -10.05 4.74
N GLU A 319 -28.71 -9.86 3.75
CA GLU A 319 -30.15 -10.02 3.86
C GLU A 319 -30.64 -11.12 2.92
N SER A 320 -31.60 -11.92 3.37
CA SER A 320 -32.36 -12.81 2.51
C SER A 320 -33.86 -12.58 2.64
N GLY A 321 -34.57 -12.66 1.51
CA GLY A 321 -36.01 -12.42 1.42
C GLY A 321 -36.75 -13.57 0.77
N ASN A 322 -37.96 -13.88 1.25
CA ASN A 322 -38.85 -14.89 0.68
C ASN A 322 -40.07 -14.33 -0.09
N GLY A 323 -40.11 -13.02 -0.35
CA GLY A 323 -41.20 -12.33 -1.04
C GLY A 323 -42.47 -12.08 -0.21
N LYS A 324 -42.59 -12.61 1.02
CA LYS A 324 -43.75 -12.39 1.93
C LYS A 324 -43.46 -11.40 3.07
N GLY A 325 -42.50 -10.50 2.89
CA GLY A 325 -42.14 -9.45 3.85
C GLY A 325 -41.30 -9.90 5.06
N LYS A 326 -41.11 -11.21 5.30
CA LYS A 326 -40.12 -11.70 6.27
C LYS A 326 -38.73 -11.70 5.64
N LYS A 327 -37.83 -10.89 6.20
CA LYS A 327 -36.42 -10.80 5.84
C LYS A 327 -35.57 -11.33 6.99
N ALA A 328 -34.61 -12.19 6.70
CA ALA A 328 -33.57 -12.57 7.64
C ALA A 328 -32.34 -11.74 7.31
N SER A 329 -31.84 -10.96 8.27
CA SER A 329 -30.63 -10.15 8.11
C SER A 329 -29.56 -10.55 9.12
N VAL A 330 -28.30 -10.46 8.70
CA VAL A 330 -27.12 -10.66 9.53
C VAL A 330 -26.24 -9.44 9.39
N HIS A 331 -25.87 -8.86 10.53
CA HIS A 331 -24.94 -7.74 10.62
C HIS A 331 -23.59 -8.25 11.11
N PHE A 332 -22.55 -8.09 10.29
CA PHE A 332 -21.19 -8.40 10.70
C PHE A 332 -20.58 -7.24 11.49
N THR A 333 -19.64 -7.58 12.37
CA THR A 333 -19.05 -6.64 13.34
C THR A 333 -17.75 -5.99 12.86
N HIS A 334 -17.20 -6.43 11.73
CA HIS A 334 -15.96 -5.87 11.18
C HIS A 334 -16.19 -4.42 10.69
N PRO A 335 -15.47 -3.42 11.22
CA PRO A 335 -15.57 -2.05 10.74
C PRO A 335 -14.63 -1.85 9.54
N PHE A 336 -15.21 -1.84 8.33
CA PHE A 336 -14.45 -1.58 7.11
C PHE A 336 -14.00 -0.12 7.05
N LYS A 337 -12.71 0.11 6.80
CA LYS A 337 -12.19 1.46 6.61
C LYS A 337 -12.26 1.83 5.13
N PRO A 338 -12.64 3.07 4.78
CA PRO A 338 -12.49 3.53 3.41
C PRO A 338 -11.00 3.61 3.05
N GLN A 339 -10.72 3.67 1.76
CA GLN A 339 -9.40 3.88 1.19
C GLN A 339 -8.35 2.82 1.56
N CYS A 340 -8.77 1.57 1.77
CA CYS A 340 -7.86 0.43 1.85
C CYS A 340 -8.40 -0.83 1.17
N TRP A 341 -7.47 -1.66 0.72
CA TRP A 341 -7.75 -2.95 0.10
C TRP A 341 -8.10 -3.98 1.15
N TYR A 342 -9.16 -4.74 0.86
CA TYR A 342 -9.55 -5.94 1.58
C TYR A 342 -9.80 -7.06 0.59
N PHE A 343 -9.46 -8.29 0.97
CA PHE A 343 -10.07 -9.47 0.38
C PHE A 343 -11.28 -9.87 1.23
N ILE A 344 -12.49 -9.77 0.65
CA ILE A 344 -13.73 -10.17 1.31
C ILE A 344 -14.15 -11.54 0.78
N GLY A 345 -14.39 -12.47 1.70
CA GLY A 345 -15.07 -13.74 1.43
C GLY A 345 -16.36 -13.84 2.23
N LEU A 346 -17.46 -14.17 1.58
CA LEU A 346 -18.74 -14.51 2.22
C LEU A 346 -19.07 -15.96 1.89
N GLU A 347 -19.41 -16.75 2.89
CA GLU A 347 -19.76 -18.16 2.69
C GLU A 347 -21.01 -18.50 3.50
N HIS A 348 -21.98 -19.12 2.85
CA HIS A 348 -23.12 -19.73 3.51
C HIS A 348 -22.97 -21.26 3.51
N VAL A 349 -22.94 -21.84 4.71
CA VAL A 349 -22.80 -23.27 4.95
C VAL A 349 -24.12 -23.83 5.46
N CYS A 350 -24.70 -24.77 4.72
CA CYS A 350 -25.87 -25.53 5.14
C CYS A 350 -25.43 -26.88 5.72
N ARG A 351 -25.41 -27.02 7.06
CA ARG A 351 -25.13 -28.32 7.71
C ARG A 351 -26.42 -29.10 7.91
N GLN A 352 -26.54 -30.26 7.27
CA GLN A 352 -27.61 -31.21 7.58
C GLN A 352 -27.24 -31.98 8.86
N GLY A 353 -27.91 -31.68 9.99
CA GLY A 353 -27.71 -32.40 11.24
C GLY A 353 -28.29 -33.81 11.21
N LEU A 354 -27.72 -34.72 12.01
CA LEU A 354 -28.16 -36.12 12.17
C LEU A 354 -29.61 -36.28 12.66
N ILE A 355 -30.22 -35.21 13.22
CA ILE A 355 -31.58 -35.18 13.79
C ILE A 355 -32.53 -34.29 12.94
N GLY A 356 -32.16 -33.95 11.71
CA GLY A 356 -33.05 -33.26 10.77
C GLY A 356 -33.26 -31.75 11.02
N LYS A 357 -32.60 -31.15 12.00
CA LYS A 357 -32.45 -29.68 12.09
C LYS A 357 -31.24 -29.26 11.26
N ALA A 358 -31.48 -28.44 10.24
CA ALA A 358 -30.43 -27.81 9.45
C ALA A 358 -29.83 -26.64 10.25
N GLU A 359 -28.53 -26.68 10.53
CA GLU A 359 -27.80 -25.55 11.09
C GLU A 359 -27.15 -24.79 9.92
N ASN A 360 -27.74 -23.64 9.61
CA ASN A 360 -27.28 -22.77 8.55
C ASN A 360 -26.41 -21.66 9.18
N GLU A 361 -25.18 -21.53 8.70
CA GLU A 361 -24.22 -20.53 9.15
C GLU A 361 -23.80 -19.65 7.99
N LEU A 362 -23.68 -18.35 8.25
CA LEU A 362 -23.06 -17.38 7.36
C LEU A 362 -21.72 -16.94 7.95
N ARG A 363 -20.67 -17.00 7.13
CA ARG A 363 -19.29 -16.74 7.52
C ARG A 363 -18.71 -15.59 6.73
N LEU A 364 -18.05 -14.68 7.42
CA LEU A 364 -17.28 -13.59 6.85
C LEU A 364 -15.79 -13.88 7.01
N TYR A 365 -15.08 -13.79 5.89
CA TYR A 365 -13.63 -13.89 5.78
C TYR A 365 -13.05 -12.54 5.39
N ILE A 366 -12.00 -12.13 6.08
CA ILE A 366 -11.23 -10.91 5.80
C ILE A 366 -9.78 -11.32 5.58
N ASP A 367 -9.22 -10.93 4.43
CA ASP A 367 -7.83 -11.23 4.06
C ASP A 367 -7.50 -12.74 4.17
N GLY A 368 -8.47 -13.57 3.81
CA GLY A 368 -8.38 -15.03 3.81
C GLY A 368 -8.64 -15.70 5.15
N SER A 369 -8.72 -14.94 6.25
CA SER A 369 -8.96 -15.47 7.59
C SER A 369 -10.44 -15.39 7.97
N LEU A 370 -10.97 -16.44 8.61
CA LEU A 370 -12.35 -16.43 9.13
C LEU A 370 -12.44 -15.39 10.26
N TYR A 371 -13.23 -14.35 10.06
CA TYR A 371 -13.43 -13.29 11.04
C TYR A 371 -14.62 -13.59 11.96
N GLU A 372 -15.77 -13.92 11.37
CA GLU A 372 -17.02 -14.08 12.11
C GLU A 372 -17.93 -15.13 11.45
N SER A 373 -18.62 -15.93 12.28
CA SER A 373 -19.65 -16.90 11.85
C SER A 373 -20.94 -16.65 12.61
N ARG A 374 -22.08 -16.61 11.92
CA ARG A 374 -23.39 -16.30 12.48
C ARG A 374 -24.45 -17.30 12.01
N PRO A 375 -25.37 -17.72 12.90
CA PRO A 375 -26.56 -18.44 12.46
C PRO A 375 -27.35 -17.59 11.45
N PHE A 376 -27.74 -18.18 10.34
CA PHE A 376 -28.47 -17.48 9.29
C PHE A 376 -29.53 -18.39 8.68
N GLU A 377 -30.81 -18.03 8.79
CA GLU A 377 -31.87 -18.84 8.21
C GLU A 377 -32.01 -18.54 6.70
N PHE A 378 -31.47 -19.43 5.88
CA PHE A 378 -31.56 -19.30 4.43
C PHE A 378 -32.90 -19.81 3.89
N PRO A 379 -33.69 -18.97 3.19
CA PRO A 379 -34.99 -19.38 2.66
C PRO A 379 -34.81 -20.38 1.50
N ARG A 380 -35.68 -21.39 1.43
CA ARG A 380 -35.74 -22.28 0.25
C ARG A 380 -36.36 -21.52 -0.93
N ILE A 381 -35.52 -21.14 -1.88
CA ILE A 381 -35.95 -20.45 -3.11
C ILE A 381 -36.16 -21.48 -4.21
N SER A 382 -37.40 -21.59 -4.70
CA SER A 382 -37.76 -22.51 -5.79
C SER A 382 -37.84 -21.83 -7.16
N LYS A 383 -37.81 -20.50 -7.18
CA LYS A 383 -37.88 -19.67 -8.39
C LYS A 383 -36.52 -19.57 -9.09
N PRO A 384 -36.48 -19.38 -10.42
CA PRO A 384 -35.24 -19.17 -11.16
C PRO A 384 -34.49 -17.92 -10.68
N LEU A 385 -33.16 -17.91 -10.86
CA LEU A 385 -32.35 -16.73 -10.64
C LEU A 385 -32.59 -15.75 -11.80
N ALA A 386 -33.17 -14.59 -11.53
CA ALA A 386 -33.49 -13.61 -12.55
C ALA A 386 -32.41 -12.54 -12.68
N PHE A 387 -31.91 -12.05 -11.55
CA PHE A 387 -30.94 -10.97 -11.46
C PHE A 387 -29.74 -11.42 -10.65
N CYS A 388 -28.56 -11.27 -11.24
CA CYS A 388 -27.28 -11.46 -10.55
C CYS A 388 -26.47 -10.19 -10.77
N CYS A 389 -26.66 -9.23 -9.87
CA CYS A 389 -26.02 -7.92 -9.94
C CYS A 389 -24.81 -7.86 -9.00
N ILE A 390 -23.73 -7.22 -9.46
CA ILE A 390 -22.53 -6.95 -8.68
C ILE A 390 -22.32 -5.43 -8.66
N GLY A 391 -22.02 -4.88 -7.48
CA GLY A 391 -21.79 -3.45 -7.29
C GLY A 391 -23.05 -2.56 -7.34
N THR A 392 -24.24 -3.15 -7.56
CA THR A 392 -25.51 -2.41 -7.65
C THR A 392 -26.71 -3.31 -7.38
N SER A 393 -27.86 -2.69 -7.16
CA SER A 393 -29.17 -3.37 -7.10
C SER A 393 -29.76 -3.59 -8.49
N PRO A 394 -30.70 -4.55 -8.67
CA PRO A 394 -31.35 -4.78 -9.95
C PRO A 394 -32.09 -3.54 -10.47
N PRO A 395 -32.14 -3.34 -11.80
CA PRO A 395 -32.90 -2.24 -12.38
C PRO A 395 -34.40 -2.38 -12.07
N PRO A 396 -35.13 -1.28 -11.86
CA PRO A 396 -36.55 -1.34 -11.53
C PRO A 396 -37.34 -1.96 -12.68
N THR A 397 -37.86 -3.18 -12.46
CA THR A 397 -38.76 -3.84 -13.41
C THR A 397 -40.11 -3.13 -13.48
N THR A 398 -40.75 -3.15 -14.65
CA THR A 398 -42.01 -2.44 -14.99
C THR A 398 -43.23 -2.80 -14.11
N ALA A 399 -43.14 -3.76 -13.19
CA ALA A 399 -44.20 -4.16 -12.26
C ALA A 399 -44.11 -3.49 -10.87
N SER A 400 -43.05 -2.73 -10.57
CA SER A 400 -42.84 -2.06 -9.27
C SER A 400 -42.79 -0.53 -9.38
N LEU A 401 -43.55 0.03 -10.33
CA LEU A 401 -43.71 1.49 -10.55
C LEU A 401 -44.32 2.27 -9.36
N GLN A 402 -44.64 1.61 -8.24
CA GLN A 402 -45.16 2.26 -7.04
C GLN A 402 -44.10 2.61 -6.00
N ASN A 403 -42.86 2.09 -6.10
CA ASN A 403 -41.74 2.48 -5.24
C ASN A 403 -40.47 2.59 -6.09
N SER A 404 -40.19 3.78 -6.62
CA SER A 404 -38.91 4.11 -7.26
C SER A 404 -37.80 4.13 -6.21
N GLN A 405 -37.32 2.96 -5.79
CA GLN A 405 -36.11 2.87 -4.98
C GLN A 405 -34.92 3.29 -5.87
N PRO A 406 -34.15 4.31 -5.47
CA PRO A 406 -32.93 4.67 -6.20
C PRO A 406 -31.97 3.47 -6.20
N GLN A 407 -31.29 3.23 -7.32
CA GLN A 407 -30.18 2.28 -7.35
C GLN A 407 -29.19 2.66 -6.25
N CYS A 408 -28.63 1.67 -5.56
CA CYS A 408 -27.63 1.88 -4.51
C CYS A 408 -26.24 1.41 -5.01
N PRO A 409 -25.64 2.14 -5.96
CA PRO A 409 -24.37 1.79 -6.56
C PRO A 409 -23.24 1.92 -5.54
N LEU A 410 -22.31 0.99 -5.64
CA LEU A 410 -21.07 0.99 -4.87
C LEU A 410 -20.12 2.06 -5.41
N PHE A 411 -19.47 2.82 -4.53
CA PHE A 411 -18.29 3.60 -4.91
C PHE A 411 -17.04 2.87 -4.42
N ALA A 412 -16.49 2.02 -5.29
CA ALA A 412 -15.35 1.18 -4.97
C ALA A 412 -14.63 0.70 -6.23
N GLU A 413 -13.39 0.27 -6.05
CA GLU A 413 -12.74 -0.64 -6.99
C GLU A 413 -12.95 -2.10 -6.53
N MET A 414 -13.16 -3.02 -7.47
CA MET A 414 -13.21 -4.46 -7.19
C MET A 414 -12.26 -5.22 -8.10
N GLY A 415 -11.57 -6.23 -7.55
CA GLY A 415 -10.79 -7.18 -8.33
C GLY A 415 -11.66 -8.22 -9.03
N PRO A 416 -11.09 -9.39 -9.35
CA PRO A 416 -11.86 -10.51 -9.90
C PRO A 416 -12.94 -10.98 -8.93
N VAL A 417 -14.15 -11.19 -9.47
CA VAL A 417 -15.34 -11.57 -8.70
C VAL A 417 -15.60 -13.06 -8.89
N TYR A 418 -15.53 -13.81 -7.79
CA TYR A 418 -15.78 -15.24 -7.75
C TYR A 418 -17.12 -15.52 -7.06
N ILE A 419 -17.99 -16.27 -7.74
CA ILE A 419 -19.27 -16.73 -7.20
C ILE A 419 -19.28 -18.25 -7.26
N PHE A 420 -19.55 -18.90 -6.14
CA PHE A 420 -19.57 -20.35 -5.99
C PHE A 420 -20.99 -20.85 -5.69
N LYS A 421 -21.35 -22.00 -6.25
CA LYS A 421 -22.64 -22.69 -5.99
C LYS A 421 -22.64 -23.48 -4.68
N GLU A 422 -21.50 -23.55 -4.00
CA GLU A 422 -21.25 -24.33 -2.79
C GLU A 422 -20.21 -23.59 -1.91
N PRO A 423 -20.18 -23.85 -0.59
CA PRO A 423 -19.12 -23.37 0.28
C PRO A 423 -17.76 -23.99 -0.10
N ILE A 424 -16.69 -23.21 -0.02
CA ILE A 424 -15.33 -23.61 -0.41
C ILE A 424 -14.41 -23.91 0.79
N GLY A 425 -14.77 -23.42 1.99
CA GLY A 425 -14.05 -23.62 3.24
C GLY A 425 -12.91 -22.62 3.49
N PRO A 426 -12.39 -22.57 4.74
CA PRO A 426 -11.39 -21.59 5.16
C PRO A 426 -10.05 -21.73 4.43
N GLU A 427 -9.59 -22.95 4.15
CA GLU A 427 -8.29 -23.20 3.50
C GLU A 427 -8.26 -22.63 2.07
N ARG A 428 -9.30 -22.90 1.28
CA ARG A 428 -9.40 -22.38 -0.10
C ARG A 428 -9.57 -20.87 -0.09
N MET A 429 -10.33 -20.32 0.86
CA MET A 429 -10.49 -18.87 1.01
C MET A 429 -9.15 -18.18 1.34
N ALA A 430 -8.35 -18.77 2.23
CA ALA A 430 -7.01 -18.28 2.57
C ALA A 430 -6.07 -18.32 1.36
N ARG A 431 -6.08 -19.43 0.60
CA ARG A 431 -5.27 -19.57 -0.62
C ARG A 431 -5.70 -18.61 -1.74
N MET A 432 -6.99 -18.32 -1.86
CA MET A 432 -7.48 -17.30 -2.81
C MET A 432 -7.03 -15.88 -2.43
N ALA A 433 -7.04 -15.55 -1.14
CA ALA A 433 -6.52 -14.28 -0.65
C ALA A 433 -5.01 -14.16 -0.89
N SER A 434 -4.24 -15.20 -0.55
CA SER A 434 -2.77 -15.17 -0.72
C SER A 434 -2.33 -15.11 -2.17
N ARG A 435 -3.13 -15.64 -3.10
CA ARG A 435 -2.88 -15.57 -4.55
C ARG A 435 -2.94 -14.14 -5.10
N GLY A 436 -3.66 -13.23 -4.44
CA GLY A 436 -3.90 -11.89 -4.96
C GLY A 436 -4.96 -11.85 -6.08
N GLY A 437 -5.17 -10.65 -6.64
CA GLY A 437 -6.21 -10.40 -7.64
C GLY A 437 -5.71 -10.31 -9.09
N ASP A 438 -4.44 -10.59 -9.34
CA ASP A 438 -3.80 -10.39 -10.66
C ASP A 438 -3.89 -11.61 -11.57
N MET A 439 -3.94 -12.78 -10.95
CA MET A 439 -3.90 -14.06 -11.65
C MET A 439 -5.28 -14.32 -12.27
N LEU A 440 -5.32 -14.44 -13.59
CA LEU A 440 -6.50 -14.92 -14.32
C LEU A 440 -6.56 -16.46 -14.23
N PRO A 441 -7.52 -17.04 -13.49
CA PRO A 441 -7.66 -18.48 -13.39
C PRO A 441 -7.78 -19.17 -14.73
N SER A 442 -7.11 -20.31 -14.84
CA SER A 442 -7.12 -21.13 -16.04
C SER A 442 -7.57 -22.53 -15.66
N PHE A 443 -8.67 -22.99 -16.25
CA PHE A 443 -9.26 -24.29 -15.92
C PHE A 443 -8.99 -25.28 -17.06
N GLY A 444 -8.42 -26.44 -16.74
CA GLY A 444 -8.12 -27.52 -17.71
C GLY A 444 -6.62 -27.70 -17.98
N ASN A 445 -6.25 -28.30 -19.12
CA ASN A 445 -4.88 -28.73 -19.42
C ASN A 445 -3.86 -27.59 -19.66
N GLY A 446 -4.30 -26.33 -19.62
CA GLY A 446 -3.46 -25.14 -19.65
C GLY A 446 -3.39 -24.39 -18.31
N ALA A 447 -3.86 -25.01 -17.22
CA ALA A 447 -3.96 -24.42 -15.89
C ALA A 447 -2.59 -24.20 -15.24
N GLY A 448 -2.20 -22.94 -15.12
CA GLY A 448 -0.86 -22.53 -14.72
C GLY A 448 0.15 -22.82 -15.82
N LEU A 449 1.10 -21.91 -16.02
CA LEU A 449 2.26 -22.18 -16.88
C LEU A 449 3.49 -22.40 -15.98
N PRO A 450 3.59 -23.47 -15.15
CA PRO A 450 4.79 -23.73 -14.33
C PRO A 450 6.08 -23.74 -15.15
N TRP A 451 6.01 -24.12 -16.43
CA TRP A 451 7.17 -24.13 -17.32
C TRP A 451 7.67 -22.75 -17.76
N LEU A 452 6.90 -21.68 -17.51
CA LEU A 452 7.36 -20.30 -17.67
C LEU A 452 7.98 -19.74 -16.38
N ALA A 453 8.03 -20.52 -15.30
CA ALA A 453 8.66 -20.10 -14.07
C ALA A 453 10.16 -19.89 -14.26
N THR A 454 10.65 -18.76 -13.74
CA THR A 454 12.06 -18.37 -13.82
C THR A 454 12.89 -18.83 -12.63
N ASN A 455 12.25 -19.37 -11.59
CA ASN A 455 12.85 -19.92 -10.37
C ASN A 455 11.88 -20.88 -9.62
N ASP A 456 12.39 -21.62 -8.65
CA ASP A 456 11.64 -22.61 -7.85
C ASP A 456 10.48 -22.01 -7.05
N HIS A 457 10.58 -20.75 -6.63
CA HIS A 457 9.51 -20.08 -5.89
C HIS A 457 8.33 -19.71 -6.80
N VAL A 458 8.59 -19.14 -7.97
CA VAL A 458 7.58 -18.85 -9.00
C VAL A 458 6.96 -20.14 -9.50
N GLN A 459 7.76 -21.21 -9.64
CA GLN A 459 7.24 -22.52 -10.00
C GLN A 459 6.27 -23.05 -8.94
N ARG A 460 6.66 -23.02 -7.66
CA ARG A 460 5.76 -23.41 -6.55
C ARG A 460 4.48 -22.58 -6.51
N MET A 461 4.56 -21.26 -6.68
CA MET A 461 3.37 -20.41 -6.75
C MET A 461 2.46 -20.78 -7.93
N ALA A 462 3.03 -21.06 -9.11
CA ALA A 462 2.27 -21.49 -10.29
C ALA A 462 1.60 -22.86 -10.07
N GLU A 463 2.32 -23.81 -9.46
CA GLU A 463 1.79 -25.13 -9.09
C GLU A 463 0.67 -25.03 -8.05
N GLU A 464 0.87 -24.27 -6.97
CA GLU A 464 -0.14 -24.01 -5.95
C GLU A 464 -1.38 -23.33 -6.51
N SER A 465 -1.19 -22.41 -7.47
CA SER A 465 -2.26 -21.73 -8.19
C SER A 465 -3.04 -22.69 -9.09
N SER A 466 -2.36 -23.57 -9.82
CA SER A 466 -2.97 -24.59 -10.67
C SER A 466 -3.77 -25.60 -9.84
N LEU A 467 -3.22 -26.04 -8.70
CA LEU A 467 -3.92 -26.90 -7.74
C LEU A 467 -5.19 -26.23 -7.20
N LEU A 468 -5.09 -24.94 -6.85
CA LEU A 468 -6.24 -24.18 -6.37
C LEU A 468 -7.33 -24.09 -7.45
N ASP A 469 -6.96 -23.80 -8.71
CA ASP A 469 -7.90 -23.74 -9.83
C ASP A 469 -8.61 -25.08 -10.06
N ALA A 470 -7.89 -26.21 -9.97
CA ALA A 470 -8.47 -27.54 -10.07
C ALA A 470 -9.47 -27.83 -8.94
N GLU A 471 -9.17 -27.43 -7.70
CA GLU A 471 -10.05 -27.62 -6.55
C GLU A 471 -11.32 -26.77 -6.62
N ILE A 472 -11.19 -25.48 -6.96
CA ILE A 472 -12.32 -24.54 -6.95
C ILE A 472 -13.19 -24.65 -8.21
N GLY A 473 -12.64 -25.13 -9.33
CA GLY A 473 -13.32 -25.14 -10.62
C GLY A 473 -14.65 -25.89 -10.62
N SER A 474 -14.75 -26.99 -9.86
CA SER A 474 -15.98 -27.79 -9.77
C SER A 474 -17.13 -27.09 -9.03
N CYS A 475 -16.81 -26.23 -8.07
CA CYS A 475 -17.74 -25.47 -7.23
C CYS A 475 -18.01 -24.06 -7.76
N LEU A 476 -17.24 -23.58 -8.73
CA LEU A 476 -17.36 -22.24 -9.29
C LEU A 476 -18.65 -22.14 -10.12
N TYR A 477 -19.48 -21.15 -9.77
CA TYR A 477 -20.67 -20.80 -10.52
C TYR A 477 -20.32 -19.81 -11.63
N VAL A 478 -19.67 -18.69 -11.30
CA VAL A 478 -19.31 -17.62 -12.23
C VAL A 478 -17.99 -16.98 -11.80
N LEU A 479 -17.17 -16.58 -12.77
CA LEU A 479 -15.97 -15.77 -12.56
C LEU A 479 -15.93 -14.61 -13.55
N TYR A 480 -15.94 -13.39 -13.03
CA TYR A 480 -15.70 -12.19 -13.82
C TYR A 480 -14.34 -11.60 -13.48
N HIS A 481 -13.49 -11.45 -14.49
CA HIS A 481 -12.16 -10.89 -14.33
C HIS A 481 -12.09 -9.52 -15.04
N PRO A 482 -11.57 -8.46 -14.38
CA PRO A 482 -11.45 -7.12 -14.98
C PRO A 482 -10.78 -7.11 -16.36
N CYS A 483 -9.67 -7.85 -16.53
CA CYS A 483 -8.97 -8.00 -17.81
C CYS A 483 -9.80 -8.56 -18.98
N LEU A 484 -10.96 -9.16 -18.72
CA LEU A 484 -11.82 -9.73 -19.75
C LEU A 484 -12.97 -8.81 -20.16
N LEU A 485 -13.19 -7.71 -19.45
CA LEU A 485 -14.24 -6.75 -19.81
C LEU A 485 -13.85 -6.05 -21.11
N SER A 486 -14.71 -6.18 -22.12
CA SER A 486 -14.53 -5.57 -23.44
C SER A 486 -15.79 -4.81 -23.84
N GLY A 487 -15.67 -3.49 -23.95
CA GLY A 487 -16.82 -2.61 -24.20
C GLY A 487 -17.80 -2.67 -23.04
N ARG A 488 -18.98 -3.25 -23.27
CA ARG A 488 -20.04 -3.41 -22.25
C ARG A 488 -20.20 -4.83 -21.73
N PHE A 489 -19.38 -5.77 -22.18
CA PHE A 489 -19.57 -7.19 -21.89
C PHE A 489 -18.34 -7.80 -21.23
N CYS A 490 -18.56 -8.50 -20.11
CA CYS A 490 -17.55 -9.29 -19.41
C CYS A 490 -17.91 -10.78 -19.52
N PRO A 491 -17.10 -11.61 -20.21
CA PRO A 491 -17.37 -13.04 -20.34
C PRO A 491 -17.16 -13.75 -19.00
N ASP A 492 -17.90 -14.85 -18.80
CA ASP A 492 -17.71 -15.75 -17.65
C ASP A 492 -16.48 -16.64 -17.90
N ALA A 493 -15.45 -16.49 -17.06
CA ALA A 493 -14.22 -17.28 -17.11
C ALA A 493 -14.28 -18.58 -16.30
N SER A 494 -15.43 -18.93 -15.73
CA SER A 494 -15.62 -20.23 -15.07
C SER A 494 -15.47 -21.39 -16.06
N PRO A 495 -15.23 -22.64 -15.61
CA PRO A 495 -15.20 -23.81 -16.50
C PRO A 495 -16.45 -23.96 -17.36
N SER A 496 -17.62 -23.61 -16.82
CA SER A 496 -18.89 -23.70 -17.54
C SER A 496 -19.00 -22.60 -18.61
N GLY A 497 -18.55 -21.38 -18.28
CA GLY A 497 -18.49 -20.26 -19.23
C GLY A 497 -17.49 -20.52 -20.36
N ALA A 498 -16.28 -20.96 -20.03
CA ALA A 498 -15.22 -21.28 -20.99
C ALA A 498 -15.57 -22.45 -21.92
N ALA A 499 -16.35 -23.42 -21.44
CA ALA A 499 -16.85 -24.54 -22.26
C ALA A 499 -17.94 -24.13 -23.27
N GLY A 500 -18.34 -22.85 -23.33
CA GLY A 500 -19.37 -22.37 -24.24
C GLY A 500 -20.77 -22.89 -23.91
N ILE A 501 -20.98 -23.38 -22.69
CA ILE A 501 -22.30 -23.78 -22.19
C ILE A 501 -23.10 -22.49 -21.96
N ALA A 502 -23.74 -22.04 -23.03
CA ALA A 502 -24.42 -20.76 -23.24
C ALA A 502 -24.87 -19.99 -21.98
N ARG A 503 -23.94 -19.25 -21.37
CA ARG A 503 -24.26 -18.11 -20.50
C ARG A 503 -23.92 -16.85 -21.25
N ARG A 504 -24.90 -15.95 -21.35
CA ARG A 504 -24.66 -14.61 -21.92
C ARG A 504 -23.64 -13.90 -21.01
N PRO A 505 -22.63 -13.20 -21.58
CA PRO A 505 -21.69 -12.38 -20.82
C PRO A 505 -22.42 -11.44 -19.86
N ALA A 506 -21.77 -11.07 -18.75
CA ALA A 506 -22.29 -10.01 -17.91
C ALA A 506 -22.29 -8.69 -18.67
N GLU A 507 -23.38 -7.95 -18.57
CA GLU A 507 -23.53 -6.62 -19.17
C GLU A 507 -23.25 -5.54 -18.13
N VAL A 508 -22.53 -4.51 -18.52
CA VAL A 508 -22.30 -3.32 -17.70
C VAL A 508 -23.60 -2.52 -17.57
N ILE A 509 -24.05 -2.34 -16.33
CA ILE A 509 -25.10 -1.37 -15.98
C ILE A 509 -24.43 0.00 -15.89
N GLY A 510 -24.97 0.98 -16.62
CA GLY A 510 -24.43 2.35 -16.69
C GLY A 510 -23.04 2.40 -17.30
N GLN A 511 -22.05 2.77 -16.49
CA GLN A 511 -20.64 2.73 -16.87
C GLN A 511 -19.84 2.02 -15.78
N VAL A 512 -18.97 1.11 -16.17
CA VAL A 512 -17.96 0.48 -15.32
C VAL A 512 -16.67 0.58 -16.10
N HIS A 513 -15.69 1.25 -15.52
CA HIS A 513 -14.39 1.41 -16.14
C HIS A 513 -13.43 0.34 -15.62
N ILE A 514 -12.33 0.16 -16.34
CA ILE A 514 -11.24 -0.72 -15.91
C ILE A 514 -10.10 0.19 -15.47
N ALA A 515 -9.70 0.10 -14.20
CA ALA A 515 -8.44 0.67 -13.76
C ALA A 515 -7.33 -0.33 -14.09
N THR A 516 -6.31 0.12 -14.80
CA THR A 516 -5.06 -0.63 -14.95
C THR A 516 -3.94 0.17 -14.32
N ARG A 517 -3.19 -0.45 -13.41
CA ARG A 517 -2.08 0.19 -12.71
C ARG A 517 -0.84 -0.68 -12.73
N MET A 518 0.31 -0.02 -12.79
CA MET A 518 1.61 -0.66 -12.57
C MET A 518 2.04 -0.38 -11.13
N ARG A 519 2.22 -1.43 -10.33
CA ARG A 519 2.63 -1.24 -8.93
C ARG A 519 4.07 -0.78 -8.86
N ALA A 520 4.41 0.10 -7.92
CA ALA A 520 5.75 0.64 -7.80
C ALA A 520 6.83 -0.47 -7.64
N VAL A 521 6.53 -1.54 -6.91
CA VAL A 521 7.44 -2.70 -6.77
C VAL A 521 7.65 -3.47 -8.07
N GLU A 522 6.66 -3.53 -8.96
CA GLU A 522 6.79 -4.11 -10.30
C GLU A 522 7.60 -3.19 -11.21
N ALA A 523 7.40 -1.88 -11.12
CA ALA A 523 8.18 -0.89 -11.86
C ALA A 523 9.66 -0.93 -11.48
N ILE A 524 9.96 -1.07 -10.18
CA ILE A 524 11.32 -1.27 -9.67
C ILE A 524 11.93 -2.54 -10.24
N TRP A 525 11.18 -3.65 -10.30
CA TRP A 525 11.66 -4.89 -10.90
C TRP A 525 11.90 -4.76 -12.41
N ALA A 526 10.97 -4.14 -13.12
CA ALA A 526 11.03 -3.97 -14.57
C ALA A 526 12.12 -2.98 -15.02
N LEU A 527 12.66 -2.18 -14.09
CA LEU A 527 13.85 -1.38 -14.31
C LEU A 527 15.07 -2.33 -14.42
N ALA A 528 15.34 -2.79 -15.65
CA ALA A 528 16.24 -3.88 -16.05
C ALA A 528 17.71 -3.82 -15.58
N TYR A 529 18.07 -2.86 -14.73
CA TYR A 529 19.40 -2.64 -14.17
C TYR A 529 19.38 -2.79 -12.64
N GLY A 530 19.23 -4.02 -12.14
CA GLY A 530 19.48 -4.36 -10.74
C GLY A 530 18.28 -4.30 -9.79
N GLY A 531 17.05 -4.14 -10.29
CA GLY A 531 15.85 -4.12 -9.48
C GLY A 531 15.93 -3.06 -8.36
N PRO A 532 15.67 -3.40 -7.09
CA PRO A 532 15.71 -2.41 -6.00
C PRO A 532 17.12 -1.87 -5.71
N MET A 533 18.17 -2.54 -6.20
CA MET A 533 19.56 -2.08 -6.05
C MET A 533 19.85 -0.84 -6.91
N SER A 534 19.00 -0.51 -7.89
CA SER A 534 19.14 0.71 -8.70
C SER A 534 19.01 2.01 -7.89
N LEU A 535 18.45 1.94 -6.67
CA LEU A 535 18.31 3.07 -5.77
C LEU A 535 19.61 3.41 -5.04
N LEU A 536 20.51 2.45 -4.89
CA LEU A 536 21.71 2.55 -4.08
C LEU A 536 22.71 3.63 -4.51
N PRO A 537 22.89 3.93 -5.81
CA PRO A 537 23.69 5.08 -6.23
C PRO A 537 23.23 6.41 -5.62
N LEU A 538 21.95 6.57 -5.26
CA LEU A 538 21.43 7.78 -4.61
C LEU A 538 21.84 7.88 -3.12
N ALA A 539 22.30 6.79 -2.51
CA ALA A 539 22.76 6.74 -1.12
C ALA A 539 24.26 7.04 -0.97
N ILE A 540 25.01 7.14 -2.07
CA ILE A 540 26.46 7.36 -2.07
C ILE A 540 26.82 8.60 -2.89
N SER A 541 27.95 9.24 -2.57
CA SER A 541 28.35 10.48 -3.23
C SER A 541 29.11 10.25 -4.52
N ASN A 542 30.05 9.30 -4.52
CA ASN A 542 30.82 8.92 -5.70
C ASN A 542 31.25 7.46 -5.61
N VAL A 543 31.76 6.93 -6.71
CA VAL A 543 32.32 5.57 -6.82
C VAL A 543 33.73 5.67 -7.37
N HIS A 544 34.68 5.03 -6.71
CA HIS A 544 36.05 4.97 -7.19
C HIS A 544 36.13 4.18 -8.51
N GLN A 545 36.80 4.74 -9.53
CA GLN A 545 36.73 4.26 -10.92
C GLN A 545 37.18 2.80 -11.08
N ASP A 546 38.23 2.37 -10.37
CA ASP A 546 38.81 1.04 -10.56
C ASP A 546 38.29 -0.01 -9.57
N SER A 547 38.03 0.39 -8.33
CA SER A 547 37.63 -0.54 -7.26
C SER A 547 36.11 -0.68 -7.15
N LEU A 548 35.36 0.26 -7.74
CA LEU A 548 33.92 0.39 -7.60
C LEU A 548 33.44 0.50 -6.14
N GLU A 549 34.34 0.90 -5.24
CA GLU A 549 34.01 1.16 -3.84
C GLU A 549 33.43 2.57 -3.68
N PRO A 550 32.46 2.78 -2.78
CA PRO A 550 31.93 4.10 -2.48
C PRO A 550 33.02 5.05 -1.95
N GLU A 551 33.03 6.28 -2.46
CA GLU A 551 33.99 7.33 -2.08
C GLU A 551 33.25 8.54 -1.49
N LYS A 552 33.86 9.14 -0.45
CA LYS A 552 33.30 10.32 0.22
C LYS A 552 33.40 11.53 -0.71
N GLY A 553 32.26 12.16 -0.97
CA GLY A 553 32.20 13.40 -1.75
C GLY A 553 32.46 14.64 -0.89
N SER A 554 32.02 15.80 -1.40
CA SER A 554 31.99 17.01 -0.58
C SER A 554 31.09 16.81 0.66
N PRO A 555 31.36 17.49 1.80
CA PRO A 555 30.52 17.37 2.99
C PRO A 555 29.01 17.59 2.76
N PRO A 556 28.55 18.62 2.01
CA PRO A 556 27.12 18.80 1.77
C PRO A 556 26.50 17.69 0.92
N LEU A 557 27.21 17.20 -0.10
CA LEU A 557 26.73 16.09 -0.93
C LEU A 557 26.66 14.79 -0.12
N SER A 558 27.68 14.52 0.70
CA SER A 558 27.73 13.33 1.56
C SER A 558 26.62 13.32 2.60
N LEU A 559 26.31 14.49 3.20
CA LEU A 559 25.19 14.64 4.11
C LEU A 559 23.85 14.41 3.41
N ALA A 560 23.69 14.92 2.19
CA ALA A 560 22.48 14.78 1.40
C ALA A 560 22.24 13.34 0.94
N THR A 561 23.24 12.65 0.41
CA THR A 561 23.08 11.23 0.00
C THR A 561 22.82 10.33 1.21
N ALA A 562 23.45 10.62 2.35
CA ALA A 562 23.19 9.88 3.58
C ALA A 562 21.78 10.12 4.14
N SER A 563 21.06 11.19 3.78
CA SER A 563 19.70 11.44 4.30
C SER A 563 18.65 10.65 3.53
N LEU A 564 19.00 10.20 2.33
CA LEU A 564 18.16 9.35 1.50
C LEU A 564 18.30 7.86 1.83
N ALA A 565 19.36 7.46 2.55
CA ALA A 565 19.70 6.06 2.78
C ALA A 565 18.60 5.26 3.51
N ALA A 566 18.03 5.80 4.60
CA ALA A 566 17.00 5.09 5.36
C ALA A 566 15.70 4.88 4.57
N PRO A 567 15.15 5.90 3.87
CA PRO A 567 14.06 5.70 2.90
C PRO A 567 14.38 4.66 1.81
N ILE A 568 15.58 4.70 1.22
CA ILE A 568 16.02 3.73 0.20
C ILE A 568 15.98 2.31 0.77
N PHE A 569 16.52 2.09 1.96
CA PHE A 569 16.50 0.78 2.62
C PHE A 569 15.08 0.29 2.92
N ARG A 570 14.14 1.17 3.28
CA ARG A 570 12.72 0.81 3.44
C ARG A 570 12.02 0.49 2.11
N ILE A 571 12.38 1.19 1.03
CA ILE A 571 11.88 0.81 -0.31
C ILE A 571 12.39 -0.58 -0.68
N ILE A 572 13.68 -0.86 -0.46
CA ILE A 572 14.30 -2.17 -0.72
C ILE A 572 13.62 -3.26 0.13
N SER A 573 13.31 -2.99 1.40
CA SER A 573 12.65 -3.96 2.28
C SER A 573 11.26 -4.35 1.80
N VAL A 574 10.49 -3.44 1.21
CA VAL A 574 9.20 -3.78 0.61
C VAL A 574 9.41 -4.51 -0.72
N ALA A 575 10.31 -4.03 -1.56
CA ALA A 575 10.58 -4.56 -2.89
C ALA A 575 11.10 -6.00 -2.89
N ILE A 576 11.80 -6.44 -1.84
CA ILE A 576 12.34 -7.82 -1.71
C ILE A 576 11.25 -8.90 -1.72
N ASN A 577 10.01 -8.56 -1.40
CA ASN A 577 8.89 -9.49 -1.44
C ASN A 577 8.45 -9.83 -2.87
N HIS A 578 8.80 -8.99 -3.85
CA HIS A 578 8.57 -9.32 -5.25
C HIS A 578 9.55 -10.42 -5.68
N PRO A 579 9.08 -11.53 -6.27
CA PRO A 579 9.92 -12.71 -6.55
C PRO A 579 11.10 -12.40 -7.48
N GLY A 580 10.90 -11.53 -8.47
CA GLY A 580 11.98 -11.11 -9.38
C GLY A 580 13.02 -10.22 -8.70
N ASN A 581 12.63 -9.37 -7.75
CA ASN A 581 13.56 -8.51 -7.01
C ASN A 581 14.37 -9.33 -6.00
N ASN A 582 13.72 -10.29 -5.37
CA ASN A 582 14.33 -11.26 -4.47
C ASN A 582 15.50 -11.99 -5.13
N GLU A 583 15.25 -12.53 -6.33
CA GLU A 583 16.26 -13.21 -7.14
C GLU A 583 17.39 -12.28 -7.56
N GLU A 584 17.09 -11.06 -8.01
CA GLU A 584 18.15 -10.11 -8.39
C GLU A 584 19.05 -9.77 -7.20
N ILE A 585 18.48 -9.51 -6.02
CA ILE A 585 19.27 -9.28 -4.78
C ILE A 585 20.15 -10.49 -4.47
N TYR A 586 19.60 -11.70 -4.53
CA TYR A 586 20.35 -12.92 -4.22
C TYR A 586 21.47 -13.18 -5.25
N ARG A 587 21.15 -13.10 -6.55
CA ARG A 587 22.09 -13.38 -7.66
C ARG A 587 23.21 -12.34 -7.75
N ARG A 588 22.94 -11.08 -7.43
CA ARG A 588 23.89 -9.97 -7.59
C ARG A 588 24.74 -9.68 -6.36
N LYS A 589 24.83 -10.60 -5.39
CA LYS A 589 25.53 -10.37 -4.11
C LYS A 589 24.99 -9.14 -3.38
N GLY A 590 23.67 -9.02 -3.37
CA GLY A 590 22.96 -7.90 -2.76
C GLY A 590 23.32 -7.68 -1.30
N PRO A 591 23.36 -8.71 -0.44
CA PRO A 591 23.79 -8.56 0.96
C PRO A 591 25.19 -7.93 1.09
N GLU A 592 26.15 -8.34 0.26
CA GLU A 592 27.51 -7.79 0.28
C GLU A 592 27.56 -6.34 -0.20
N ILE A 593 26.81 -5.98 -1.24
CA ILE A 593 26.73 -4.59 -1.73
C ILE A 593 26.07 -3.69 -0.67
N LEU A 594 24.97 -4.15 -0.06
CA LEU A 594 24.29 -3.42 1.02
C LEU A 594 25.24 -3.22 2.21
N SER A 595 26.02 -4.24 2.56
CA SER A 595 27.01 -4.19 3.63
C SER A 595 28.12 -3.16 3.35
N ARG A 596 28.63 -3.09 2.11
CA ARG A 596 29.62 -2.06 1.70
C ARG A 596 29.06 -0.65 1.78
N ILE A 597 27.84 -0.45 1.32
CA ILE A 597 27.17 0.87 1.36
C ILE A 597 26.89 1.25 2.81
N LEU A 598 26.41 0.33 3.64
CA LEU A 598 26.21 0.56 5.05
C LEU A 598 27.53 0.98 5.72
N ASN A 599 28.62 0.28 5.48
CA ASN A 599 29.94 0.65 6.00
C ASN A 599 30.36 2.07 5.53
N TYR A 600 30.16 2.41 4.26
CA TYR A 600 30.39 3.77 3.75
C TYR A 600 29.54 4.83 4.46
N LEU A 601 28.24 4.57 4.64
CA LEU A 601 27.30 5.47 5.29
C LEU A 601 27.70 5.72 6.75
N LEU A 602 28.02 4.67 7.49
CA LEU A 602 28.43 4.78 8.89
C LEU A 602 29.76 5.52 9.04
N GLN A 603 30.73 5.29 8.14
CA GLN A 603 31.96 6.07 8.10
C GLN A 603 31.71 7.55 7.80
N THR A 604 30.73 7.84 6.94
CA THR A 604 30.36 9.20 6.55
C THR A 604 29.71 9.93 7.71
N LEU A 605 28.66 9.34 8.30
CA LEU A 605 27.96 9.87 9.48
C LEU A 605 28.93 10.09 10.65
N SER A 606 29.81 9.14 10.92
CA SER A 606 30.86 9.27 11.95
C SER A 606 31.79 10.46 11.70
N SER A 607 32.19 10.72 10.45
CA SER A 607 33.06 11.87 10.12
C SER A 607 32.36 13.23 10.12
N LEU A 608 31.05 13.26 9.86
CA LEU A 608 30.25 14.49 9.89
C LEU A 608 29.75 14.81 11.32
N GLY A 609 29.69 13.81 12.20
CA GLY A 609 29.03 13.84 13.51
C GLY A 609 29.81 14.46 14.69
N ALA A 610 30.54 15.56 14.49
CA ALA A 610 31.10 16.34 15.62
C ALA A 610 30.16 17.46 16.12
N GLY A 611 28.92 17.56 15.62
CA GLY A 611 27.95 18.49 16.21
C GLY A 611 26.55 18.50 15.59
N LYS A 612 25.55 18.33 16.48
CA LYS A 612 24.19 18.92 16.42
C LYS A 612 23.15 18.37 15.43
N ASP A 613 23.11 17.07 15.15
CA ASP A 613 21.88 16.48 14.58
C ASP A 613 21.30 15.42 15.53
N ASP A 614 19.98 15.47 15.69
CA ASP A 614 19.18 14.70 16.65
C ASP A 614 19.34 13.19 16.36
N GLY A 615 19.53 12.36 17.39
CA GLY A 615 19.79 10.91 17.23
C GLY A 615 18.72 10.13 16.44
N ALA A 616 17.60 10.77 16.11
CA ALA A 616 16.50 10.27 15.30
C ALA A 616 16.93 9.74 13.92
N ARG A 617 17.84 10.43 13.21
CA ARG A 617 18.25 10.03 11.85
C ARG A 617 19.07 8.75 11.84
N ASP A 618 19.95 8.60 12.81
CA ASP A 618 20.78 7.40 12.96
C ASP A 618 19.88 6.21 13.37
N GLU A 619 18.94 6.43 14.31
CA GLU A 619 17.95 5.40 14.69
C GLU A 619 17.11 4.92 13.51
N GLU A 620 16.70 5.83 12.63
CA GLU A 620 15.94 5.52 11.44
C GLU A 620 16.72 4.60 10.48
N LEU A 621 18.04 4.79 10.38
CA LEU A 621 18.91 3.92 9.59
C LEU A 621 18.91 2.48 10.15
N VAL A 622 19.09 2.29 11.47
CA VAL A 622 19.03 0.95 12.09
C VAL A 622 17.66 0.31 11.85
N ALA A 623 16.57 1.05 12.06
CA ALA A 623 15.22 0.54 11.83
C ALA A 623 15.01 0.10 10.36
N SER A 624 15.58 0.84 9.41
CA SER A 624 15.50 0.48 7.98
C SER A 624 16.29 -0.78 7.62
N VAL A 625 17.49 -0.98 8.21
CA VAL A 625 18.30 -2.19 8.01
C VAL A 625 17.63 -3.42 8.63
N VAL A 626 17.09 -3.28 9.85
CA VAL A 626 16.28 -4.31 10.50
C VAL A 626 15.07 -4.68 9.64
N SER A 627 14.40 -3.68 9.05
CA SER A 627 13.27 -3.90 8.16
C SER A 627 13.63 -4.74 6.92
N ILE A 628 14.79 -4.52 6.30
CA ILE A 628 15.26 -5.35 5.16
C ILE A 628 15.33 -6.83 5.56
N CYS A 629 15.89 -7.12 6.73
CA CYS A 629 16.09 -8.48 7.22
C CYS A 629 14.76 -9.16 7.60
N LEU A 630 13.82 -8.42 8.19
CA LEU A 630 12.54 -8.96 8.64
C LEU A 630 11.49 -9.11 7.54
N PHE A 631 11.53 -8.26 6.51
CA PHE A 631 10.54 -8.30 5.42
C PHE A 631 10.73 -9.49 4.47
N GLN A 632 11.90 -10.14 4.48
CA GLN A 632 12.13 -11.33 3.67
C GLN A 632 11.34 -12.54 4.22
N LYS A 633 10.26 -12.91 3.54
CA LYS A 633 9.38 -14.03 3.95
C LYS A 633 9.60 -15.32 3.18
N HIS A 634 10.08 -15.25 1.94
CA HIS A 634 9.99 -16.37 0.99
C HIS A 634 11.32 -17.08 0.74
N ASN A 635 12.45 -16.40 0.98
CA ASN A 635 13.78 -16.93 0.75
C ASN A 635 14.60 -16.97 2.05
N TYR A 636 14.57 -18.13 2.71
CA TYR A 636 15.25 -18.36 3.99
C TYR A 636 16.78 -18.18 3.87
N ALA A 637 17.39 -18.68 2.79
CA ALA A 637 18.83 -18.58 2.57
C ALA A 637 19.29 -17.11 2.44
N LEU A 638 18.55 -16.30 1.68
CA LEU A 638 18.81 -14.87 1.58
C LEU A 638 18.59 -14.17 2.93
N LYS A 639 17.57 -14.56 3.70
CA LYS A 639 17.33 -14.02 5.05
C LYS A 639 18.53 -14.27 5.97
N VAL A 640 19.04 -15.50 6.01
CA VAL A 640 20.25 -15.87 6.79
C VAL A 640 21.47 -15.02 6.35
N GLN A 641 21.68 -14.85 5.04
CA GLN A 641 22.76 -14.00 4.54
C GLN A 641 22.60 -12.53 4.97
N LEU A 642 21.40 -11.96 4.88
CA LEU A 642 21.15 -10.58 5.33
C LEU A 642 21.44 -10.40 6.83
N PHE A 643 21.03 -11.37 7.67
CA PHE A 643 21.35 -11.36 9.11
C PHE A 643 22.86 -11.37 9.35
N SER A 644 23.59 -12.29 8.72
CA SER A 644 25.05 -12.41 8.89
C SER A 644 25.81 -11.16 8.40
N THR A 645 25.39 -10.54 7.30
CA THR A 645 26.16 -9.48 6.62
C THR A 645 25.81 -8.07 7.06
N LEU A 646 24.56 -7.83 7.49
CA LEU A 646 24.06 -6.50 7.84
C LEU A 646 23.88 -6.30 9.34
N LEU A 647 23.39 -7.31 10.07
CA LEU A 647 23.03 -7.17 11.49
C LEU A 647 24.12 -7.69 12.42
N LEU A 648 24.66 -8.88 12.14
CA LEU A 648 25.60 -9.59 13.03
C LEU A 648 27.06 -9.18 12.83
N ASP A 649 27.41 -8.54 11.71
CA ASP A 649 28.77 -8.03 11.49
C ASP A 649 29.02 -6.73 12.27
N LEU A 650 29.29 -6.88 13.57
CA LEU A 650 29.57 -5.77 14.48
C LEU A 650 30.81 -4.93 14.08
N LYS A 651 31.64 -5.42 13.15
CA LYS A 651 32.79 -4.65 12.65
C LYS A 651 32.36 -3.39 11.92
N ILE A 652 31.18 -3.42 11.28
CA ILE A 652 30.61 -2.30 10.54
C ILE A 652 30.00 -1.29 11.52
N TRP A 653 29.26 -1.79 12.52
CA TRP A 653 28.54 -1.00 13.52
C TRP A 653 29.42 -0.33 14.57
N ARG A 654 30.65 -0.81 14.78
CA ARG A 654 31.59 -0.19 15.74
C ARG A 654 31.89 1.28 15.45
N LEU A 655 31.68 1.73 14.21
CA LEU A 655 31.96 3.11 13.76
C LEU A 655 30.88 4.10 14.20
N CYS A 656 29.76 3.59 14.70
CA CYS A 656 28.59 4.38 15.11
C CYS A 656 28.72 4.92 16.52
N SER A 657 27.84 5.86 16.88
CA SER A 657 27.68 6.30 18.26
C SER A 657 27.25 5.16 19.19
N TYR A 658 27.59 5.26 20.47
CA TYR A 658 27.17 4.31 21.51
C TYR A 658 25.65 4.05 21.48
N GLY A 659 24.84 5.10 21.35
CA GLY A 659 23.37 4.98 21.29
C GLY A 659 22.89 4.09 20.15
N LEU A 660 23.53 4.19 18.97
CA LEU A 660 23.13 3.40 17.81
C LEU A 660 23.52 1.93 17.94
N GLN A 661 24.72 1.67 18.45
CA GLN A 661 25.19 0.31 18.73
C GLN A 661 24.29 -0.37 19.77
N LYS A 662 23.90 0.35 20.83
CA LYS A 662 22.94 -0.12 21.82
C LYS A 662 21.59 -0.46 21.19
N LYS A 663 21.03 0.44 20.37
CA LYS A 663 19.74 0.22 19.68
C LYS A 663 19.76 -1.03 18.80
N LEU A 664 20.85 -1.27 18.07
CA LEU A 664 21.04 -2.49 17.29
C LEU A 664 21.00 -3.74 18.18
N LEU A 665 21.77 -3.76 19.27
CA LEU A 665 21.84 -4.91 20.18
C LEU A 665 20.48 -5.17 20.84
N SER A 666 19.76 -4.13 21.27
CA SER A 666 18.40 -4.28 21.80
C SER A 666 17.43 -4.80 20.73
N SER A 667 17.56 -4.37 19.47
CA SER A 667 16.75 -4.90 18.37
C SER A 667 17.07 -6.37 18.08
N LEU A 668 18.34 -6.77 18.20
CA LEU A 668 18.76 -8.18 18.09
C LEU A 668 18.16 -9.04 19.20
N ALA A 669 18.14 -8.53 20.44
CA ALA A 669 17.50 -9.20 21.57
C ALA A 669 16.00 -9.47 21.30
N ASP A 670 15.27 -8.44 20.84
CA ASP A 670 13.86 -8.58 20.47
C ASP A 670 13.63 -9.60 19.35
N MET A 671 14.53 -9.63 18.35
CA MET A 671 14.45 -10.56 17.24
C MET A 671 14.69 -12.03 17.64
N VAL A 672 15.35 -12.32 18.75
CA VAL A 672 15.54 -13.73 19.19
C VAL A 672 14.20 -14.42 19.40
N PHE A 673 13.18 -13.72 19.91
CA PHE A 673 11.86 -14.30 20.18
C PHE A 673 11.13 -14.77 18.92
N THR A 674 11.40 -14.15 17.76
CA THR A 674 10.71 -14.42 16.50
C THR A 674 11.58 -15.09 15.44
N GLU A 675 12.90 -14.89 15.49
CA GLU A 675 13.85 -15.23 14.42
C GLU A 675 15.07 -16.04 14.90
N SER A 676 14.99 -16.71 16.07
CA SER A 676 16.13 -17.44 16.63
C SER A 676 16.73 -18.51 15.70
N SER A 677 15.93 -19.18 14.87
CA SER A 677 16.44 -20.18 13.90
C SER A 677 17.33 -19.53 12.85
N VAL A 678 16.89 -18.42 12.27
CA VAL A 678 17.63 -17.65 11.26
C VAL A 678 18.93 -17.12 11.86
N MET A 679 18.88 -16.59 13.09
CA MET A 679 20.06 -16.07 13.78
C MET A 679 21.10 -17.17 14.01
N ARG A 680 20.68 -18.39 14.39
CA ARG A 680 21.61 -19.52 14.58
C ARG A 680 22.23 -19.97 13.27
N ASP A 681 21.44 -20.12 12.21
CA ASP A 681 21.96 -20.49 10.90
C ASP A 681 22.88 -19.42 10.30
N ALA A 682 22.73 -18.17 10.76
CA ALA A 682 23.65 -17.07 10.46
C ALA A 682 24.90 -17.05 11.36
N ASN A 683 25.13 -18.09 12.18
CA ASN A 683 26.22 -18.20 13.15
C ASN A 683 26.27 -17.07 14.20
N ALA A 684 25.10 -16.57 14.63
CA ALA A 684 25.01 -15.44 15.56
C ALA A 684 25.85 -15.63 16.84
N MET A 685 25.84 -16.82 17.44
CA MET A 685 26.62 -17.10 18.66
C MET A 685 28.12 -16.79 18.46
N GLN A 686 28.73 -17.38 17.44
CA GLN A 686 30.14 -17.16 17.14
C GLN A 686 30.42 -15.71 16.74
N MET A 687 29.58 -15.09 15.92
CA MET A 687 29.77 -13.72 15.45
C MET A 687 29.64 -12.69 16.59
N LEU A 688 28.72 -12.89 17.53
CA LEU A 688 28.54 -12.02 18.70
C LEU A 688 29.72 -12.16 19.67
N LEU A 689 30.20 -13.37 19.93
CA LEU A 689 31.39 -13.61 20.76
C LEU A 689 32.65 -13.00 20.12
N ASP A 690 32.86 -13.21 18.82
CA ASP A 690 33.95 -12.59 18.07
C ASP A 690 33.84 -11.06 18.07
N GLY A 691 32.63 -10.53 17.96
CA GLY A 691 32.34 -9.10 18.04
C GLY A 691 32.64 -8.53 19.42
N CYS A 692 32.25 -9.23 20.50
CA CYS A 692 32.59 -8.87 21.87
C CYS A 692 34.12 -8.75 22.05
N ARG A 693 34.87 -9.75 21.57
CA ARG A 693 36.34 -9.77 21.66
C ARG A 693 37.02 -8.73 20.76
N ARG A 694 36.60 -8.59 19.51
CA ARG A 694 37.32 -7.80 18.49
C ARG A 694 36.80 -6.36 18.34
N CYS A 695 35.55 -6.09 18.67
CA CYS A 695 34.94 -4.77 18.51
C CYS A 695 34.74 -4.04 19.85
N TYR A 696 34.53 -4.75 20.96
CA TYR A 696 34.27 -4.17 22.29
C TYR A 696 35.38 -4.47 23.32
N TRP A 697 36.64 -4.46 22.87
CA TRP A 697 37.80 -4.76 23.71
C TRP A 697 38.21 -3.62 24.65
N THR A 698 38.80 -3.99 25.79
CA THR A 698 39.55 -3.08 26.67
C THR A 698 41.06 -3.22 26.43
N ILE A 699 41.52 -4.43 26.10
CA ILE A 699 42.91 -4.77 25.73
C ILE A 699 42.98 -5.07 24.23
N ARG A 700 43.80 -4.35 23.46
CA ARG A 700 43.85 -4.54 22.00
C ARG A 700 44.56 -5.83 21.61
N GLU A 701 43.93 -6.63 20.75
CA GLU A 701 44.59 -7.76 20.07
C GLU A 701 45.13 -7.34 18.68
N LYS A 702 46.08 -8.10 18.13
CA LYS A 702 46.79 -7.75 16.88
C LYS A 702 45.85 -7.52 15.68
N ASP A 703 44.78 -8.30 15.60
CA ASP A 703 43.79 -8.22 14.51
C ASP A 703 42.52 -7.45 14.92
N SER A 704 42.52 -6.85 16.13
CA SER A 704 41.39 -6.06 16.59
C SER A 704 41.36 -4.70 15.89
N PRO A 705 40.24 -4.36 15.23
CA PRO A 705 40.09 -3.06 14.62
C PRO A 705 40.07 -1.91 15.63
N ASP A 706 40.64 -0.78 15.24
CA ASP A 706 40.46 0.49 15.97
C ASP A 706 38.98 0.89 15.89
N SER A 707 38.36 0.98 17.06
CA SER A 707 36.91 1.01 17.22
C SER A 707 36.40 2.34 17.76
N PHE A 708 37.28 3.24 18.22
CA PHE A 708 36.85 4.46 18.92
C PHE A 708 37.58 5.75 18.58
N SER A 709 38.51 5.78 17.61
CA SER A 709 39.03 7.09 17.18
C SER A 709 39.67 7.11 15.79
N LEU A 710 39.09 7.95 14.92
CA LEU A 710 39.85 8.66 13.89
C LEU A 710 40.70 9.79 14.50
N ASN A 711 40.44 10.18 15.76
CA ASN A 711 40.99 11.37 16.44
C ASN A 711 41.86 11.11 17.70
N GLY A 712 42.23 9.86 18.04
CA GLY A 712 43.14 9.57 19.16
C GLY A 712 42.61 9.70 20.60
N ASP A 713 41.31 9.88 20.84
CA ASP A 713 40.75 9.99 22.21
C ASP A 713 40.75 8.67 23.01
N MET A 714 40.81 8.76 24.35
CA MET A 714 40.67 7.62 25.26
C MET A 714 39.30 6.95 25.12
N ARG A 715 39.29 5.62 25.03
CA ARG A 715 38.05 4.83 24.88
C ARG A 715 37.14 4.97 26.11
N PRO A 716 35.83 5.26 25.94
CA PRO A 716 34.89 5.39 27.06
C PRO A 716 34.54 4.01 27.63
N MET A 717 35.31 3.56 28.63
CA MET A 717 35.19 2.20 29.19
C MET A 717 33.79 1.87 29.74
N GLY A 718 33.07 2.87 30.27
CA GLY A 718 31.70 2.69 30.76
C GLY A 718 30.70 2.32 29.64
N GLU A 719 30.80 2.99 28.49
CA GLU A 719 29.96 2.73 27.32
C GLU A 719 30.28 1.36 26.70
N VAL A 720 31.56 1.00 26.63
CA VAL A 720 32.00 -0.30 26.12
C VAL A 720 31.46 -1.44 26.99
N ASN A 721 31.55 -1.33 28.31
CA ASN A 721 31.01 -2.36 29.21
C ASN A 721 29.48 -2.46 29.08
N ALA A 722 28.77 -1.34 28.98
CA ALA A 722 27.32 -1.35 28.77
C ALA A 722 26.93 -2.03 27.43
N LEU A 723 27.70 -1.85 26.36
CA LEU A 723 27.47 -2.57 25.10
C LEU A 723 27.75 -4.06 25.22
N VAL A 724 28.77 -4.45 26.00
CA VAL A 724 29.03 -5.87 26.30
C VAL A 724 27.85 -6.47 27.06
N ASP A 725 27.30 -5.77 28.06
CA ASP A 725 26.14 -6.24 28.82
C ASP A 725 24.92 -6.47 27.89
N GLU A 726 24.59 -5.50 27.03
CA GLU A 726 23.50 -5.64 26.05
C GLU A 726 23.74 -6.79 25.07
N LEU A 727 25.00 -7.01 24.65
CA LEU A 727 25.36 -8.13 23.77
C LEU A 727 25.21 -9.48 24.47
N LEU A 728 25.60 -9.58 25.74
CA LEU A 728 25.47 -10.82 26.52
C LEU A 728 23.99 -11.18 26.72
N VAL A 729 23.10 -10.20 26.88
CA VAL A 729 21.64 -10.43 26.89
C VAL A 729 21.17 -11.13 25.60
N VAL A 730 21.65 -10.71 24.43
CA VAL A 730 21.32 -11.40 23.16
C VAL A 730 21.78 -12.86 23.19
N ILE A 731 22.98 -13.12 23.71
CA ILE A 731 23.55 -14.48 23.81
C ILE A 731 22.72 -15.35 24.76
N GLU A 732 22.32 -14.85 25.93
CA GLU A 732 21.43 -15.59 26.84
C GLU A 732 20.10 -15.91 26.20
N LEU A 733 19.46 -14.95 25.55
CA LEU A 733 18.20 -15.18 24.87
C LEU A 733 18.35 -16.25 23.79
N LEU A 734 19.48 -16.25 23.06
CA LEU A 734 19.78 -17.29 22.07
C LEU A 734 19.98 -18.67 22.72
N ILE A 735 20.69 -18.77 23.85
CA ILE A 735 20.84 -20.04 24.57
C ILE A 735 19.48 -20.51 25.11
N GLY A 736 18.70 -19.60 25.71
CA GLY A 736 17.39 -19.90 26.29
C GLY A 736 16.34 -20.32 25.25
N ALA A 737 16.42 -19.77 24.04
CA ALA A 737 15.56 -20.16 22.93
C ALA A 737 16.02 -21.47 22.23
N ALA A 738 17.12 -22.11 22.66
CA ALA A 738 17.71 -23.23 21.96
C ALA A 738 17.05 -24.57 22.35
N PRO A 739 16.89 -25.51 21.40
CA PRO A 739 16.57 -26.89 21.74
C PRO A 739 17.65 -27.48 22.68
N PRO A 740 17.29 -28.40 23.61
CA PRO A 740 18.23 -28.90 24.62
C PRO A 740 19.54 -29.47 24.07
N SER A 741 19.52 -30.07 22.88
CA SER A 741 20.72 -30.60 22.23
C SER A 741 21.68 -29.52 21.73
N MET A 742 21.16 -28.37 21.30
CA MET A 742 21.97 -27.26 20.78
C MET A 742 22.42 -26.30 21.90
N ALA A 743 21.61 -26.17 22.95
CA ALA A 743 21.97 -25.36 24.11
C ALA A 743 23.29 -25.80 24.74
N ALA A 744 23.57 -27.11 24.77
CA ALA A 744 24.84 -27.64 25.25
C ALA A 744 26.03 -27.16 24.40
N ASP A 745 25.90 -27.20 23.07
CA ASP A 745 26.94 -26.73 22.13
C ASP A 745 27.18 -25.22 22.26
N ASP A 746 26.11 -24.44 22.43
CA ASP A 746 26.19 -22.99 22.65
C ASP A 746 26.90 -22.65 23.97
N VAL A 747 26.62 -23.41 25.04
CA VAL A 747 27.33 -23.29 26.33
C VAL A 747 28.80 -23.67 26.18
N PHE A 748 29.15 -24.71 25.42
CA PHE A 748 30.55 -25.04 25.14
C PHE A 748 31.27 -23.93 24.38
N CYS A 749 30.60 -23.27 23.42
CA CYS A 749 31.15 -22.11 22.72
C CYS A 749 31.42 -20.95 23.69
N LEU A 750 30.51 -20.67 24.62
CA LEU A 750 30.69 -19.65 25.64
C LEU A 750 31.85 -19.98 26.60
N LEU A 751 31.96 -21.23 27.04
CA LEU A 751 33.08 -21.69 27.86
C LEU A 751 34.41 -21.59 27.12
N GLY A 752 34.45 -21.97 25.84
CA GLY A 752 35.62 -21.79 24.98
C GLY A 752 36.03 -20.32 24.89
N PHE A 753 35.06 -19.42 24.68
CA PHE A 753 35.30 -17.98 24.70
C PHE A 753 35.89 -17.52 26.04
N MET A 754 35.36 -17.95 27.18
CA MET A 754 35.87 -17.55 28.50
C MET A 754 37.31 -18.00 28.76
N VAL A 755 37.71 -19.15 28.22
CA VAL A 755 39.09 -19.66 28.32
C VAL A 755 40.03 -18.86 27.41
N ASP A 756 39.59 -18.53 26.21
CA ASP A 756 40.44 -17.92 25.18
C ASP A 756 40.41 -16.38 25.15
N CYS A 757 39.49 -15.75 25.88
CA CYS A 757 39.30 -14.30 25.86
C CYS A 757 40.33 -13.60 26.76
N PRO A 758 41.18 -12.71 26.20
CA PRO A 758 42.18 -11.98 26.98
C PRO A 758 41.58 -10.82 27.79
N GLN A 759 40.27 -10.57 27.67
CA GLN A 759 39.57 -9.46 28.31
C GLN A 759 39.02 -9.87 29.69
N SER A 760 39.77 -9.60 30.76
CA SER A 760 39.36 -10.00 32.11
C SER A 760 38.02 -9.41 32.54
N ASN A 761 37.68 -8.19 32.10
CA ASN A 761 36.38 -7.58 32.36
C ASN A 761 35.22 -8.33 31.71
N GLN A 762 35.39 -8.79 30.46
CA GLN A 762 34.34 -9.53 29.74
C GLN A 762 34.16 -10.94 30.32
N VAL A 763 35.25 -11.61 30.72
CA VAL A 763 35.18 -12.92 31.38
C VAL A 763 34.45 -12.81 32.71
N ILE A 764 34.74 -11.78 33.53
CA ILE A 764 34.03 -11.54 34.79
C ILE A 764 32.52 -11.33 34.56
N LEU A 765 32.15 -10.54 33.55
CA LEU A 765 30.76 -10.32 33.18
C LEU A 765 30.07 -11.61 32.74
N CYS A 766 30.71 -12.43 31.89
CA CYS A 766 30.20 -13.74 31.49
C CYS A 766 30.00 -14.71 32.68
N VAL A 767 30.91 -14.69 33.66
CA VAL A 767 30.80 -15.49 34.89
C VAL A 767 29.61 -15.00 35.73
N LEU A 768 29.53 -13.71 36.02
CA LEU A 768 28.43 -13.12 36.80
C LEU A 768 27.07 -13.40 36.15
N PHE A 769 27.03 -13.31 34.83
CA PHE A 769 25.86 -13.62 34.02
C PHE A 769 25.45 -15.09 34.12
N SER A 770 26.41 -16.02 33.99
CA SER A 770 26.16 -17.47 34.14
C SER A 770 25.65 -17.85 35.54
N TYR A 771 25.98 -17.07 36.57
CA TYR A 771 25.50 -17.27 37.95
C TYR A 771 24.10 -16.69 38.22
N CYS A 772 23.65 -15.71 37.42
CA CYS A 772 22.32 -15.10 37.57
C CYS A 772 21.23 -15.82 36.75
N SER A 773 21.60 -16.53 35.69
CA SER A 773 20.67 -17.26 34.82
C SER A 773 20.38 -18.71 35.26
N THR A 774 21.03 -19.19 36.34
CA THR A 774 20.72 -20.43 37.08
C THR A 774 19.87 -20.15 38.30
#